data_AF-A0A3B8XNT5-F1
#
_entry.id   AF-A0A3B8XNT5-F1
#
_cell.length_a   1.000
_cell.length_b   1.000
_cell.length_c   1.000
_cell.angle_alpha   90.00
_cell.angle_beta   90.00
_cell.angle_gamma   90.00
#
_symmetry.space_group_name_H-M   'P 1'
#
loop_
_entity.id
_entity.type
_entity.pdbx_description
1 polymer ?
#
loop_
_entity_poly.entity_id
_entity_poly.type
_entity_poly.pdbx_seq_one_letter_code
_entity_poly.pdbx_strand_id
1 'polypeptide(L)'
;MGSRGFRRGTLLAAAIALTALFSHTADAQDAPARQAAFPESGEVLMQADELTYDREARVVTATGNVELAYGERVLLADRVTYDEKTGVVKADGNVSLLDPQGDVAFADQLVLRNEMRDGVIDTLRVLLSDNSRMAGSSVVRSGGNMTTLHRGVYSACDICEEKGQTKPLWQIKAFRVIHNQEEKRIIYEDAFIEFFGVPVFYIPYFSQPDPTVKRQSGLLPPSLSSSTELGQQVEIPYYWAISPDKDATIIPRFTTKEGTVYQGEYRQRFESGEIETFVTATWPETRTPGTPADDNFRGSLFGSGRFQVDEYWSWGFRSELATDDTYLRKYGLSDATDLVSNLNATYSEGRNSFTADAYYFQGLLATDNADTTPFVAPILQYNYSYPEQILGGRAGFSANAMVLERKIGAKSRRISSTISWDRHDTTRDGFVFHFFASLRGDVYSVDDVPNPALPGTSFDSQTIARGLPTLGVEWSYPLIRSDGWTRHVVEPIAQLIYSPNVGNTTEIPNEDSLSFEFDDTNLFSEDRFTGLDQWETGARANVGFRYSIFTPNGGQANAMFGQSFRVDDNPSLAASTGLRDESSDYVGRIMVSPTKDLVAVYRFRLDDDRYRIRRNEVSLTGREGPVMAELGYAYFAADQTQTFQPREEAYAGSVVKLNEYWRVFGQVRQDIANSRSVSNRFGIGYEDECIDVALGFSRSFYQDRDIDTDSAVVLRITLKTLGSASASGSVGSD
;
A
#
# COMPACT_ATOMS: atom_id res chain seq x y z
N MET A 1 65.04 33.68 1.51
CA MET A 1 63.94 32.71 1.24
C MET A 1 63.76 31.92 2.52
N GLY A 2 62.81 32.23 3.42
CA GLY A 2 61.38 32.52 3.23
C GLY A 2 60.65 31.41 4.02
N SER A 3 60.61 31.52 5.36
CA SER A 3 59.46 31.95 6.18
C SER A 3 58.43 30.83 6.38
N ARG A 4 58.46 30.08 7.50
CA ARG A 4 57.85 30.40 8.82
C ARG A 4 56.35 30.77 8.76
N GLY A 5 55.52 29.80 9.15
CA GLY A 5 54.71 29.82 10.38
C GLY A 5 53.42 30.65 10.40
N PHE A 6 52.30 30.04 10.79
CA PHE A 6 51.12 30.66 11.43
C PHE A 6 50.22 29.51 11.92
N ARG A 7 49.46 29.54 13.03
CA ARG A 7 49.51 30.18 14.34
C ARG A 7 48.56 29.35 15.22
N ARG A 8 48.85 29.27 16.52
CA ARG A 8 47.94 28.79 17.57
C ARG A 8 46.75 29.74 17.74
N GLY A 9 45.63 29.21 18.25
CA GLY A 9 44.51 29.97 18.78
C GLY A 9 43.60 29.12 19.67
N THR A 10 44.08 28.78 20.87
CA THR A 10 43.25 28.48 22.06
C THR A 10 42.86 29.81 22.73
N LEU A 11 41.83 29.79 23.59
CA LEU A 11 41.21 30.85 24.44
C LEU A 11 39.76 31.12 23.97
N LEU A 12 38.70 31.09 24.78
CA LEU A 12 38.59 31.39 26.21
C LEU A 12 37.33 30.71 26.79
N ALA A 13 37.44 30.09 27.96
CA ALA A 13 36.33 29.94 28.89
C ALA A 13 36.29 31.19 29.79
N ALA A 14 35.11 31.78 30.00
CA ALA A 14 34.85 32.66 31.13
C ALA A 14 33.36 32.64 31.46
N ALA A 15 33.09 32.28 32.71
CA ALA A 15 31.80 32.16 33.33
C ALA A 15 31.40 33.46 34.05
N ILE A 16 30.14 33.48 34.51
CA ILE A 16 29.56 34.30 35.59
C ILE A 16 29.10 35.71 35.20
N ALA A 17 27.77 35.91 35.16
CA ALA A 17 27.08 36.64 36.22
C ALA A 17 25.55 36.58 36.09
N LEU A 18 24.94 36.13 37.18
CA LEU A 18 23.55 36.30 37.56
C LEU A 18 23.12 37.77 37.47
N THR A 19 21.98 38.04 36.83
CA THR A 19 21.03 39.07 37.29
C THR A 19 19.61 38.56 37.07
N ALA A 20 19.03 38.03 38.14
CA ALA A 20 17.59 37.94 38.30
C ALA A 20 17.06 39.35 38.59
N LEU A 21 16.15 39.86 37.76
CA LEU A 21 15.21 40.91 38.13
C LEU A 21 13.87 40.64 37.45
N PHE A 22 12.93 40.22 38.30
CA PHE A 22 11.48 40.29 38.23
C PHE A 22 10.88 40.96 36.98
N SER A 23 10.08 40.18 36.26
CA SER A 23 8.94 40.71 35.52
C SER A 23 7.75 39.82 35.85
N HIS A 24 6.76 40.42 36.49
CA HIS A 24 5.52 39.79 36.91
C HIS A 24 4.88 39.03 35.75
N THR A 25 4.50 37.77 36.01
CA THR A 25 3.37 37.16 35.33
C THR A 25 2.17 38.04 35.64
N ALA A 26 1.80 38.90 34.70
CA ALA A 26 0.44 39.39 34.66
C ALA A 26 -0.42 38.16 34.36
N ASP A 27 -1.04 37.61 35.41
CA ASP A 27 -2.25 36.83 35.24
C ASP A 27 -3.25 37.76 34.55
N ALA A 28 -3.32 37.66 33.22
CA ALA A 28 -4.52 38.01 32.52
C ALA A 28 -5.56 37.03 33.06
N GLN A 29 -6.43 37.52 33.95
CA GLN A 29 -7.71 36.88 34.18
C GLN A 29 -8.33 36.72 32.81
N ASP A 30 -8.30 35.49 32.28
CA ASP A 30 -9.25 35.06 31.28
C ASP A 30 -10.62 35.34 31.90
N ALA A 31 -11.21 36.46 31.51
CA ALA A 31 -12.63 36.63 31.63
C ALA A 31 -13.22 35.38 30.97
N PRO A 32 -14.12 34.64 31.63
CA PRO A 32 -14.75 33.51 30.99
C PRO A 32 -15.36 34.06 29.71
N ALA A 33 -14.84 33.63 28.56
CA ALA A 33 -15.50 33.83 27.30
C ALA A 33 -16.90 33.25 27.53
N ARG A 34 -17.90 34.12 27.63
CA ARG A 34 -19.29 33.72 27.51
C ARG A 34 -19.38 33.11 26.13
N GLN A 35 -19.20 31.79 26.05
CA GLN A 35 -19.78 31.02 24.97
C GLN A 35 -21.26 31.32 25.07
N ALA A 36 -21.76 32.16 24.16
CA ALA A 36 -23.18 32.29 23.95
C ALA A 36 -23.65 30.88 23.60
N ALA A 37 -24.31 30.22 24.54
CA ALA A 37 -24.97 28.96 24.28
C ALA A 37 -26.06 29.27 23.25
N PHE A 38 -25.96 28.67 22.07
CA PHE A 38 -27.03 28.72 21.09
C PHE A 38 -28.29 28.12 21.72
N PRO A 39 -29.45 28.78 21.64
CA PRO A 39 -30.69 28.25 22.20
C PRO A 39 -31.00 26.88 21.59
N GLU A 40 -31.52 25.95 22.41
CA GLU A 40 -32.15 24.75 21.88
C GLU A 40 -33.29 25.12 20.93
N SER A 41 -33.45 24.32 19.87
CA SER A 41 -34.26 24.60 18.69
C SER A 41 -35.64 25.23 18.97
N GLY A 42 -35.87 26.43 18.42
CA GLY A 42 -37.19 27.07 18.35
C GLY A 42 -37.18 28.60 18.44
N GLU A 43 -36.15 29.20 19.06
CA GLU A 43 -36.04 30.66 19.20
C GLU A 43 -35.07 31.26 18.17
N VAL A 44 -35.50 32.33 17.50
CA VAL A 44 -34.63 33.16 16.64
C VAL A 44 -34.12 34.32 17.48
N LEU A 45 -32.80 34.41 17.66
CA LEU A 45 -32.16 35.56 18.28
C LEU A 45 -31.93 36.63 17.19
N MET A 46 -32.38 37.85 17.44
CA MET A 46 -32.25 38.97 16.52
C MET A 46 -31.59 40.16 17.21
N GLN A 47 -30.59 40.75 16.56
CA GLN A 47 -29.92 41.98 16.95
C GLN A 47 -29.87 42.92 15.74
N ALA A 48 -30.11 44.22 15.96
CA ALA A 48 -30.01 45.27 14.94
C ALA A 48 -29.86 46.64 15.61
N ASP A 49 -29.41 47.65 14.87
CA ASP A 49 -29.28 49.03 15.35
C ASP A 49 -30.66 49.68 15.60
N GLU A 50 -31.62 49.42 14.71
CA GLU A 50 -32.99 49.92 14.80
C GLU A 50 -34.00 48.80 14.47
N LEU A 51 -35.01 48.64 15.32
CA LEU A 51 -36.13 47.74 15.11
C LEU A 51 -37.45 48.53 15.12
N THR A 52 -38.15 48.52 14.00
CA THR A 52 -39.45 49.20 13.84
C THR A 52 -40.56 48.20 13.54
N TYR A 53 -41.74 48.44 14.10
CA TYR A 53 -42.94 47.65 13.82
C TYR A 53 -44.08 48.57 13.37
N ASP A 54 -44.45 48.46 12.10
CA ASP A 54 -45.63 49.13 11.56
C ASP A 54 -46.87 48.31 11.86
N ARG A 55 -47.72 48.80 12.78
CA ARG A 55 -48.95 48.11 13.21
C ARG A 55 -50.04 48.05 12.14
N GLU A 56 -50.12 49.02 11.24
CA GLU A 56 -51.15 49.03 10.18
C GLU A 56 -50.74 48.11 9.03
N ALA A 57 -49.47 48.20 8.61
CA ALA A 57 -48.91 47.34 7.59
C ALA A 57 -48.71 45.91 8.11
N ARG A 58 -48.48 45.72 9.43
CA ARG A 58 -48.00 44.50 10.09
C ARG A 58 -46.66 44.01 9.55
N VAL A 59 -45.70 44.94 9.49
CA VAL A 59 -44.36 44.69 8.98
C VAL A 59 -43.35 45.01 10.07
N VAL A 60 -42.50 44.03 10.40
CA VAL A 60 -41.31 44.21 11.24
C VAL A 60 -40.14 44.59 10.33
N THR A 61 -39.43 45.66 10.63
CA THR A 61 -38.23 46.09 9.90
C THR A 61 -37.07 46.28 10.88
N ALA A 62 -36.03 45.46 10.72
CA ALA A 62 -34.74 45.60 11.38
C ALA A 62 -33.75 46.25 10.41
N THR A 63 -33.07 47.32 10.84
CA THR A 63 -32.12 48.08 9.99
C THR A 63 -30.83 48.36 10.76
N GLY A 64 -29.70 48.26 10.06
CA GLY A 64 -28.36 48.51 10.60
C GLY A 64 -27.79 47.29 11.32
N ASN A 65 -26.70 46.74 10.78
CA ASN A 65 -25.95 45.60 11.32
C ASN A 65 -26.86 44.47 11.84
N VAL A 66 -27.83 44.05 11.01
CA VAL A 66 -28.81 43.04 11.42
C VAL A 66 -28.12 41.69 11.52
N GLU A 67 -28.22 41.05 12.68
CA GLU A 67 -27.72 39.72 12.97
C GLU A 67 -28.87 38.84 13.46
N LEU A 68 -29.06 37.70 12.79
CA LEU A 68 -30.08 36.71 13.09
C LEU A 68 -29.41 35.38 13.34
N ALA A 69 -29.57 34.82 14.53
CA ALA A 69 -29.07 33.50 14.88
C ALA A 69 -30.22 32.52 15.12
N TYR A 70 -30.16 31.35 14.47
CA TYR A 70 -31.11 30.26 14.65
C TYR A 70 -30.38 28.91 14.70
N GLY A 71 -30.34 28.30 15.88
CA GLY A 71 -29.45 27.16 16.13
C GLY A 71 -27.98 27.58 15.89
N GLU A 72 -27.26 26.81 15.07
CA GLU A 72 -25.87 27.09 14.68
C GLU A 72 -25.74 27.96 13.41
N ARG A 73 -26.86 28.42 12.84
CA ARG A 73 -26.85 29.30 11.65
C ARG A 73 -26.86 30.77 12.05
N VAL A 74 -26.06 31.57 11.36
CA VAL A 74 -25.99 33.03 11.55
C VAL A 74 -26.20 33.73 10.21
N LEU A 75 -27.19 34.62 10.16
CA LEU A 75 -27.50 35.47 9.01
C LEU A 75 -27.20 36.93 9.37
N LEU A 76 -26.39 37.59 8.55
CA LEU A 76 -26.10 39.03 8.64
C LEU A 76 -26.71 39.75 7.43
N ALA A 77 -27.20 40.97 7.62
CA ALA A 77 -27.69 41.84 6.54
C ALA A 77 -27.75 43.32 6.96
N ASP A 78 -27.84 44.25 6.01
CA ASP A 78 -28.04 45.68 6.30
C ASP A 78 -29.48 45.96 6.75
N ARG A 79 -30.47 45.28 6.16
CA ARG A 79 -31.89 45.41 6.51
C ARG A 79 -32.64 44.11 6.32
N VAL A 80 -33.46 43.74 7.31
CA VAL A 80 -34.39 42.60 7.22
C VAL A 80 -35.82 43.06 7.49
N THR A 81 -36.74 42.75 6.59
CA THR A 81 -38.17 43.02 6.74
C THR A 81 -38.96 41.73 6.77
N TYR A 82 -39.92 41.63 7.70
CA TYR A 82 -40.86 40.53 7.80
C TYR A 82 -42.29 41.05 7.75
N ASP A 83 -43.04 40.66 6.73
CA ASP A 83 -44.47 40.96 6.57
C ASP A 83 -45.30 39.83 7.17
N GLU A 84 -45.97 40.08 8.29
CA GLU A 84 -46.77 39.09 9.01
C GLU A 84 -48.05 38.69 8.26
N LYS A 85 -48.57 39.53 7.36
CA LYS A 85 -49.78 39.21 6.59
C LYS A 85 -49.47 38.23 5.47
N THR A 86 -48.35 38.44 4.79
CA THR A 86 -47.95 37.65 3.63
C THR A 86 -46.95 36.55 3.96
N GLY A 87 -46.36 36.58 5.16
CA GLY A 87 -45.30 35.65 5.60
C GLY A 87 -43.99 35.83 4.82
N VAL A 88 -43.80 36.98 4.18
CA VAL A 88 -42.63 37.27 3.33
C VAL A 88 -41.51 37.81 4.20
N VAL A 89 -40.34 37.17 4.14
CA VAL A 89 -39.10 37.69 4.72
C VAL A 89 -38.24 38.23 3.59
N LYS A 90 -37.65 39.41 3.77
CA LYS A 90 -36.73 39.99 2.82
C LYS A 90 -35.51 40.52 3.53
N ALA A 91 -34.33 40.09 3.11
CA ALA A 91 -33.05 40.65 3.53
C ALA A 91 -32.43 41.41 2.36
N ASP A 92 -32.05 42.66 2.60
CA ASP A 92 -31.46 43.59 1.63
C ASP A 92 -30.09 44.05 2.13
N GLY A 93 -29.09 44.00 1.25
CA GLY A 93 -27.75 44.56 1.48
C GLY A 93 -26.84 43.66 2.31
N ASN A 94 -25.64 43.39 1.79
CA ASN A 94 -24.58 42.59 2.41
C ASN A 94 -25.09 41.31 3.11
N VAL A 95 -25.99 40.57 2.46
CA VAL A 95 -26.59 39.38 3.07
C VAL A 95 -25.54 38.28 3.13
N SER A 96 -25.21 37.78 4.32
CA SER A 96 -24.31 36.63 4.49
C SER A 96 -24.89 35.60 5.46
N LEU A 97 -24.90 34.34 5.07
CA LEU A 97 -25.38 33.21 5.86
C LEU A 97 -24.23 32.24 6.12
N LEU A 98 -23.93 31.99 7.40
CA LEU A 98 -23.04 30.94 7.85
C LEU A 98 -23.85 29.70 8.25
N ASP A 99 -23.54 28.54 7.65
CA ASP A 99 -24.13 27.25 7.99
C ASP A 99 -23.23 26.48 8.98
N PRO A 100 -23.75 25.49 9.74
CA PRO A 100 -22.98 24.77 10.76
C PRO A 100 -21.75 24.02 10.24
N GLN A 101 -21.73 23.69 8.93
CA GLN A 101 -20.60 23.03 8.30
C GLN A 101 -19.41 23.99 8.05
N GLY A 102 -19.59 25.30 8.28
CA GLY A 102 -18.58 26.32 8.02
C GLY A 102 -18.69 26.97 6.64
N ASP A 103 -19.68 26.59 5.84
CA ASP A 103 -19.96 27.19 4.53
C ASP A 103 -20.58 28.58 4.70
N VAL A 104 -20.15 29.54 3.88
CA VAL A 104 -20.63 30.93 3.91
C VAL A 104 -21.24 31.31 2.56
N ALA A 105 -22.53 31.64 2.56
CA ALA A 105 -23.26 32.12 1.40
C ALA A 105 -23.47 33.64 1.46
N PHE A 106 -23.16 34.36 0.39
CA PHE A 106 -23.32 35.79 0.23
C PHE A 106 -24.36 36.09 -0.85
N ALA A 107 -25.20 37.10 -0.62
CA ALA A 107 -26.20 37.57 -1.57
C ALA A 107 -26.42 39.08 -1.48
N ASP A 108 -26.87 39.68 -2.59
CA ASP A 108 -27.23 41.10 -2.61
C ASP A 108 -28.65 41.31 -2.04
N GLN A 109 -29.55 40.36 -2.34
CA GLN A 109 -30.92 40.33 -1.85
C GLN A 109 -31.41 38.89 -1.70
N LEU A 110 -32.16 38.64 -0.62
CA LEU A 110 -32.83 37.37 -0.34
C LEU A 110 -34.31 37.64 -0.07
N VAL A 111 -35.20 36.97 -0.79
CA VAL A 111 -36.65 37.00 -0.54
C VAL A 111 -37.12 35.59 -0.27
N LEU A 112 -37.72 35.36 0.89
CA LEU A 112 -38.29 34.08 1.31
C LEU A 112 -39.82 34.21 1.46
N ARG A 113 -40.56 33.20 1.02
CA ARG A 113 -42.02 33.13 1.06
C ARG A 113 -42.49 31.74 1.49
N ASN A 114 -43.79 31.61 1.76
CA ASN A 114 -44.45 30.33 2.04
C ASN A 114 -43.73 29.56 3.15
N GLU A 115 -43.64 30.16 4.34
CA GLU A 115 -42.92 29.57 5.49
C GLU A 115 -41.45 29.27 5.16
N MET A 116 -40.82 30.16 4.38
CA MET A 116 -39.42 30.05 3.93
C MET A 116 -39.13 28.87 2.97
N ARG A 117 -40.17 28.19 2.47
CA ARG A 117 -40.02 27.08 1.50
C ARG A 117 -39.63 27.56 0.11
N ASP A 118 -40.08 28.76 -0.25
CA ASP A 118 -39.76 29.38 -1.53
C ASP A 118 -38.80 30.53 -1.31
N GLY A 119 -37.79 30.63 -2.17
CA GLY A 119 -36.72 31.61 -2.04
C GLY A 119 -36.27 32.13 -3.37
N VAL A 120 -36.04 33.44 -3.46
CA VAL A 120 -35.35 34.06 -4.59
C VAL A 120 -34.14 34.80 -4.04
N ILE A 121 -32.97 34.47 -4.58
CA ILE A 121 -31.70 35.13 -4.27
C ILE A 121 -31.23 35.83 -5.52
N ASP A 122 -30.96 37.12 -5.42
CA ASP A 122 -30.28 37.87 -6.46
C ASP A 122 -28.77 37.81 -6.20
N THR A 123 -28.03 37.28 -7.18
CA THR A 123 -26.59 37.00 -7.11
C THR A 123 -26.16 36.18 -5.88
N LEU A 124 -25.96 34.87 -6.06
CA LEU A 124 -25.41 34.02 -4.99
C LEU A 124 -23.90 33.85 -5.18
N ARG A 125 -23.14 33.97 -4.08
CA ARG A 125 -21.73 33.56 -3.99
C ARG A 125 -21.58 32.68 -2.75
N VAL A 126 -20.89 31.55 -2.84
CA VAL A 126 -20.71 30.62 -1.73
C VAL A 126 -19.22 30.30 -1.61
N LEU A 127 -18.71 30.38 -0.39
CA LEU A 127 -17.41 29.87 0.01
C LEU A 127 -17.65 28.63 0.87
N LEU A 128 -17.20 27.48 0.39
CA LEU A 128 -17.32 26.20 1.08
C LEU A 128 -16.19 26.04 2.11
N SER A 129 -16.41 25.20 3.10
CA SER A 129 -15.45 24.87 4.16
C SER A 129 -14.15 24.23 3.65
N ASP A 130 -14.15 23.61 2.47
CA ASP A 130 -12.97 23.09 1.77
C ASP A 130 -12.25 24.16 0.92
N ASN A 131 -12.63 25.44 1.06
CA ASN A 131 -12.17 26.58 0.28
C ASN A 131 -12.60 26.58 -1.20
N SER A 132 -13.47 25.65 -1.61
CA SER A 132 -14.12 25.69 -2.92
C SER A 132 -15.09 26.87 -3.02
N ARG A 133 -15.26 27.40 -4.23
CA ARG A 133 -16.12 28.56 -4.49
C ARG A 133 -17.22 28.22 -5.49
N MET A 134 -18.42 28.71 -5.23
CA MET A 134 -19.57 28.62 -6.14
C MET A 134 -20.21 29.99 -6.31
N ALA A 135 -20.70 30.30 -7.50
CA ALA A 135 -21.47 31.52 -7.74
C ALA A 135 -22.56 31.32 -8.80
N GLY A 136 -23.56 32.20 -8.84
CA GLY A 136 -24.48 32.30 -9.96
C GLY A 136 -25.32 33.57 -9.92
N SER A 137 -25.94 33.91 -11.05
CA SER A 137 -26.62 35.20 -11.22
C SER A 137 -27.97 35.28 -10.51
N SER A 138 -28.63 34.15 -10.29
CA SER A 138 -29.90 34.10 -9.58
C SER A 138 -30.15 32.69 -9.07
N VAL A 139 -30.73 32.58 -7.89
CA VAL A 139 -31.19 31.30 -7.32
C VAL A 139 -32.67 31.35 -7.07
N VAL A 140 -33.37 30.33 -7.53
CA VAL A 140 -34.79 30.14 -7.26
C VAL A 140 -34.97 28.81 -6.53
N ARG A 141 -35.43 28.88 -5.28
CA ARG A 141 -35.90 27.73 -4.51
C ARG A 141 -37.42 27.66 -4.60
N SER A 142 -37.93 26.48 -4.94
CA SER A 142 -39.35 26.21 -5.13
C SER A 142 -39.77 24.95 -4.37
N GLY A 143 -40.91 25.03 -3.68
CA GLY A 143 -41.55 23.94 -2.95
C GLY A 143 -40.76 23.41 -1.77
N GLY A 144 -39.68 24.10 -1.36
CA GLY A 144 -38.72 23.63 -0.36
C GLY A 144 -37.77 22.54 -0.85
N ASN A 145 -37.93 22.01 -2.06
CA ASN A 145 -37.21 20.81 -2.55
C ASN A 145 -36.26 21.12 -3.72
N MET A 146 -36.71 21.94 -4.66
CA MET A 146 -35.97 22.24 -5.88
C MET A 146 -35.25 23.57 -5.75
N THR A 147 -33.93 23.59 -5.94
CA THR A 147 -33.14 24.83 -5.98
C THR A 147 -32.46 24.94 -7.33
N THR A 148 -32.76 25.99 -8.09
CA THR A 148 -32.18 26.25 -9.41
C THR A 148 -31.24 27.44 -9.33
N LEU A 149 -29.96 27.22 -9.63
CA LEU A 149 -28.93 28.24 -9.80
C LEU A 149 -28.76 28.51 -11.30
N HIS A 150 -29.03 29.75 -11.70
CA HIS A 150 -28.85 30.20 -13.08
C HIS A 150 -27.43 30.73 -13.29
N ARG A 151 -26.80 30.34 -14.42
CA ARG A 151 -25.42 30.68 -14.78
C ARG A 151 -24.45 30.35 -13.64
N GLY A 152 -24.52 29.11 -13.17
CA GLY A 152 -23.71 28.61 -12.08
C GLY A 152 -22.25 28.45 -12.49
N VAL A 153 -21.34 28.80 -11.59
CA VAL A 153 -19.90 28.60 -11.71
C VAL A 153 -19.40 27.92 -10.44
N TYR A 154 -18.56 26.89 -10.59
CA TYR A 154 -17.90 26.19 -9.49
C TYR A 154 -16.41 26.02 -9.77
N SER A 155 -15.56 26.22 -8.77
CA SER A 155 -14.13 25.92 -8.82
C SER A 155 -13.62 25.59 -7.42
N ALA A 156 -12.74 24.59 -7.34
CA ALA A 156 -11.98 24.28 -6.13
C ALA A 156 -10.62 25.00 -6.06
N CYS A 157 -10.24 25.72 -7.12
CA CYS A 157 -8.96 26.40 -7.18
C CYS A 157 -9.04 27.77 -6.52
N ASP A 158 -7.90 28.22 -6.01
CA ASP A 158 -7.75 29.60 -5.60
C ASP A 158 -7.72 30.55 -6.79
N ILE A 159 -8.38 31.70 -6.62
CA ILE A 159 -8.35 32.78 -7.61
C ILE A 159 -7.12 33.62 -7.31
N CYS A 160 -6.17 33.65 -8.24
CA CYS A 160 -4.91 34.37 -8.07
C CYS A 160 -5.16 35.86 -7.73
N GLU A 161 -4.45 36.39 -6.72
CA GLU A 161 -4.57 37.79 -6.29
C GLU A 161 -3.92 38.80 -7.25
N GLU A 162 -3.26 38.33 -8.33
CA GLU A 162 -2.61 39.20 -9.30
C GLU A 162 -3.63 40.07 -10.06
N LYS A 163 -3.35 41.38 -10.14
CA LYS A 163 -4.21 42.35 -10.83
C LYS A 163 -4.46 41.94 -12.28
N GLY A 164 -5.68 41.49 -12.56
CA GLY A 164 -6.17 41.13 -13.90
C GLY A 164 -6.43 39.64 -14.10
N GLN A 165 -6.01 38.78 -13.15
CA GLN A 165 -6.21 37.33 -13.25
C GLN A 165 -7.46 36.90 -12.45
N THR A 166 -8.63 36.99 -13.08
CA THR A 166 -9.93 36.68 -12.44
C THR A 166 -10.42 35.26 -12.68
N LYS A 167 -9.64 34.43 -13.38
CA LYS A 167 -10.03 33.09 -13.83
C LYS A 167 -9.22 32.04 -13.08
N PRO A 168 -9.86 31.07 -12.40
CA PRO A 168 -9.18 29.95 -11.76
C PRO A 168 -8.53 29.03 -12.80
N LEU A 169 -7.63 28.14 -12.34
CA LEU A 169 -6.97 27.16 -13.20
C LEU A 169 -7.97 26.25 -13.91
N TRP A 170 -8.97 25.74 -13.19
CA TRP A 170 -10.13 25.09 -13.77
C TRP A 170 -11.43 25.53 -13.11
N GLN A 171 -12.52 25.53 -13.87
CA GLN A 171 -13.87 25.77 -13.36
C GLN A 171 -14.92 25.05 -14.20
N ILE A 172 -16.06 24.78 -13.60
CA ILE A 172 -17.26 24.31 -14.29
C ILE A 172 -18.22 25.48 -14.38
N LYS A 173 -18.67 25.82 -15.60
CA LYS A 173 -19.78 26.75 -15.83
C LYS A 173 -20.97 25.99 -16.36
N ALA A 174 -22.15 26.22 -15.82
CA ALA A 174 -23.37 25.62 -16.34
C ALA A 174 -24.44 26.69 -16.52
N PHE A 175 -25.24 26.57 -17.58
CA PHE A 175 -26.34 27.51 -17.81
C PHE A 175 -27.39 27.39 -16.71
N ARG A 176 -27.66 26.16 -16.26
CA ARG A 176 -28.58 25.86 -15.17
C ARG A 176 -28.03 24.72 -14.31
N VAL A 177 -27.96 24.95 -13.00
CA VAL A 177 -27.64 23.91 -12.00
C VAL A 177 -28.89 23.70 -11.14
N ILE A 178 -29.42 22.50 -11.14
CA ILE A 178 -30.65 22.14 -10.42
C ILE A 178 -30.27 21.18 -9.30
N HIS A 179 -30.49 21.57 -8.06
CA HIS A 179 -30.38 20.71 -6.90
C HIS A 179 -31.79 20.23 -6.52
N ASN A 180 -32.00 18.91 -6.60
CA ASN A 180 -33.20 18.23 -6.15
C ASN A 180 -32.88 17.51 -4.82
N GLN A 181 -33.41 18.01 -3.70
CA GLN A 181 -33.11 17.48 -2.37
C GLN A 181 -33.76 16.11 -2.11
N GLU A 182 -34.92 15.84 -2.70
CA GLU A 182 -35.64 14.57 -2.58
C GLU A 182 -34.93 13.46 -3.35
N GLU A 183 -34.46 13.76 -4.56
CA GLU A 183 -33.66 12.81 -5.34
C GLU A 183 -32.18 12.77 -4.90
N LYS A 184 -31.74 13.71 -4.06
CA LYS A 184 -30.35 13.92 -3.64
C LYS A 184 -29.38 14.06 -4.82
N ARG A 185 -29.78 14.82 -5.83
CA ARG A 185 -29.03 15.00 -7.08
C ARG A 185 -28.82 16.46 -7.41
N ILE A 186 -27.64 16.73 -7.95
CA ILE A 186 -27.31 17.98 -8.61
C ILE A 186 -27.23 17.69 -10.11
N ILE A 187 -27.97 18.46 -10.90
CA ILE A 187 -28.06 18.35 -12.35
C ILE A 187 -27.47 19.61 -12.96
N TYR A 188 -26.57 19.45 -13.91
CA TYR A 188 -25.93 20.51 -14.68
C TYR A 188 -26.43 20.42 -16.12
N GLU A 189 -27.01 21.50 -16.61
CA GLU A 189 -27.42 21.63 -18.01
C GLU A 189 -26.52 22.64 -18.72
N ASP A 190 -26.10 22.27 -19.93
CA ASP A 190 -25.17 23.04 -20.77
C ASP A 190 -23.91 23.43 -20.00
N ALA A 191 -23.21 22.43 -19.47
CA ALA A 191 -21.99 22.60 -18.69
C ALA A 191 -20.75 22.68 -19.58
N PHE A 192 -19.82 23.55 -19.22
CA PHE A 192 -18.50 23.69 -19.80
C PHE A 192 -17.45 23.54 -18.71
N ILE A 193 -16.50 22.65 -18.92
CA ILE A 193 -15.26 22.61 -18.14
C ILE A 193 -14.29 23.55 -18.84
N GLU A 194 -13.90 24.61 -18.14
CA GLU A 194 -12.92 25.57 -18.62
C GLU A 194 -11.59 25.39 -17.91
N PHE A 195 -10.50 25.45 -18.66
CA PHE A 195 -9.14 25.57 -18.13
C PHE A 195 -8.58 26.93 -18.52
N PHE A 196 -8.05 27.68 -17.56
CA PHE A 196 -7.60 29.07 -17.77
C PHE A 196 -8.67 29.95 -18.46
N GLY A 197 -9.94 29.62 -18.22
CA GLY A 197 -11.13 30.20 -18.85
C GLY A 197 -11.27 30.00 -20.36
N VAL A 198 -10.66 28.95 -20.91
CA VAL A 198 -10.92 28.40 -22.24
C VAL A 198 -11.79 27.14 -22.07
N PRO A 199 -12.97 27.06 -22.71
CA PRO A 199 -13.80 25.86 -22.63
C PRO A 199 -13.15 24.70 -23.37
N VAL A 200 -12.85 23.61 -22.65
CA VAL A 200 -12.19 22.41 -23.18
C VAL A 200 -13.19 21.28 -23.42
N PHE A 201 -14.15 21.11 -22.51
CA PHE A 201 -15.19 20.08 -22.62
C PHE A 201 -16.58 20.69 -22.47
N TYR A 202 -17.47 20.31 -23.37
CA TYR A 202 -18.90 20.61 -23.29
C TYR A 202 -19.67 19.35 -22.90
N ILE A 203 -20.54 19.49 -21.90
CA ILE A 203 -21.40 18.42 -21.40
C ILE A 203 -22.84 18.95 -21.43
N PRO A 204 -23.69 18.49 -22.36
CA PRO A 204 -25.05 19.00 -22.50
C PRO A 204 -25.90 18.74 -21.25
N TYR A 205 -25.67 17.60 -20.60
CA TYR A 205 -26.37 17.19 -19.40
C TYR A 205 -25.45 16.30 -18.55
N PHE A 206 -25.22 16.70 -17.30
CA PHE A 206 -24.45 15.95 -16.31
C PHE A 206 -25.20 15.93 -15.00
N SER A 207 -25.14 14.83 -14.26
CA SER A 207 -25.72 14.76 -12.91
C SER A 207 -24.75 14.06 -11.97
N GLN A 208 -24.65 14.61 -10.76
CA GLN A 208 -23.85 14.04 -9.68
C GLN A 208 -24.69 13.96 -8.39
N PRO A 209 -24.32 13.08 -7.46
CA PRO A 209 -24.88 13.08 -6.11
C PRO A 209 -24.73 14.44 -5.43
N ASP A 210 -25.71 14.80 -4.59
CA ASP A 210 -25.46 15.85 -3.60
C ASP A 210 -24.38 15.37 -2.59
N PRO A 211 -23.73 16.28 -1.84
CA PRO A 211 -22.69 15.91 -0.87
C PRO A 211 -23.16 14.98 0.26
N THR A 212 -24.47 14.81 0.46
CA THR A 212 -25.03 13.87 1.46
C THR A 212 -24.98 12.42 0.98
N VAL A 213 -24.85 12.20 -0.34
CA VAL A 213 -24.75 10.87 -0.94
C VAL A 213 -23.28 10.49 -1.08
N LYS A 214 -22.84 9.59 -0.20
CA LYS A 214 -21.45 9.09 -0.21
C LYS A 214 -21.12 8.25 -1.44
N ARG A 215 -22.12 7.64 -2.10
CA ARG A 215 -21.94 6.68 -3.21
C ARG A 215 -23.08 6.79 -4.21
N GLN A 216 -22.77 7.00 -5.49
CA GLN A 216 -23.75 7.01 -6.58
C GLN A 216 -23.11 6.50 -7.88
N SER A 217 -23.90 5.84 -8.72
CA SER A 217 -23.49 5.38 -10.05
C SER A 217 -23.17 6.55 -11.00
N GLY A 218 -22.11 6.42 -11.80
CA GLY A 218 -21.68 7.46 -12.73
C GLY A 218 -20.41 7.12 -13.49
N LEU A 219 -20.09 7.95 -14.49
CA LEU A 219 -18.82 7.89 -15.19
C LEU A 219 -17.71 8.43 -14.30
N LEU A 220 -16.58 7.74 -14.28
CA LEU A 220 -15.35 8.19 -13.64
C LEU A 220 -14.46 8.91 -14.68
N PRO A 221 -13.47 9.70 -14.24
CA PRO A 221 -12.54 10.36 -15.16
C PRO A 221 -11.87 9.35 -16.10
N PRO A 222 -11.88 9.58 -17.43
CA PRO A 222 -11.23 8.68 -18.38
C PRO A 222 -9.70 8.82 -18.31
N SER A 223 -8.98 7.79 -18.74
CA SER A 223 -7.52 7.79 -18.86
C SER A 223 -7.09 7.71 -20.33
N LEU A 224 -5.97 8.35 -20.66
CA LEU A 224 -5.37 8.33 -22.00
C LEU A 224 -3.93 7.82 -21.90
N SER A 225 -3.62 6.81 -22.70
CA SER A 225 -2.25 6.29 -22.81
C SER A 225 -1.92 5.92 -24.25
N SER A 226 -0.63 5.81 -24.55
CA SER A 226 -0.16 5.30 -25.83
C SER A 226 1.04 4.40 -25.58
N SER A 227 0.98 3.17 -26.07
CA SER A 227 2.08 2.21 -25.96
C SER A 227 2.44 1.60 -27.31
N THR A 228 3.63 1.00 -27.42
CA THR A 228 4.02 0.33 -28.66
C THR A 228 3.26 -0.98 -28.83
N GLU A 229 2.91 -1.68 -27.75
CA GLU A 229 2.13 -2.92 -27.79
C GLU A 229 0.65 -2.67 -28.15
N LEU A 230 -0.05 -1.80 -27.41
CA LEU A 230 -1.50 -1.62 -27.53
C LEU A 230 -1.89 -0.43 -28.45
N GLY A 231 -0.94 0.42 -28.82
CA GLY A 231 -1.17 1.63 -29.59
C GLY A 231 -1.80 2.74 -28.74
N GLN A 232 -2.69 3.55 -29.31
CA GLN A 232 -3.43 4.57 -28.55
C GLN A 232 -4.56 3.90 -27.76
N GLN A 233 -4.76 4.35 -26.52
CA GLN A 233 -5.67 3.75 -25.57
C GLN A 233 -6.55 4.81 -24.91
N VAL A 234 -7.83 4.48 -24.73
CA VAL A 234 -8.79 5.28 -23.97
C VAL A 234 -9.54 4.37 -23.01
N GLU A 235 -9.46 4.66 -21.71
CA GLU A 235 -10.23 3.95 -20.68
C GLU A 235 -11.40 4.82 -20.21
N ILE A 236 -12.59 4.25 -20.12
CA ILE A 236 -13.81 4.99 -19.71
C ILE A 236 -14.52 4.22 -18.58
N PRO A 237 -14.11 4.39 -17.31
CA PRO A 237 -14.69 3.63 -16.22
C PRO A 237 -16.10 4.12 -15.88
N TYR A 238 -17.02 3.19 -15.64
CA TYR A 238 -18.37 3.44 -15.14
C TYR A 238 -18.58 2.73 -13.80
N TYR A 239 -18.75 3.51 -12.74
CA TYR A 239 -19.05 3.01 -11.40
C TYR A 239 -20.57 2.81 -11.25
N TRP A 240 -20.95 1.66 -10.71
CA TRP A 240 -22.32 1.25 -10.45
C TRP A 240 -22.50 0.97 -8.96
N ALA A 241 -23.13 1.91 -8.25
CA ALA A 241 -23.56 1.72 -6.87
C ALA A 241 -24.84 0.87 -6.85
N ILE A 242 -24.70 -0.44 -6.65
CA ILE A 242 -25.82 -1.39 -6.70
C ILE A 242 -26.63 -1.35 -5.41
N SER A 243 -25.97 -1.43 -4.25
CA SER A 243 -26.58 -1.30 -2.92
C SER A 243 -25.54 -0.81 -1.90
N PRO A 244 -25.92 -0.42 -0.67
CA PRO A 244 -24.98 0.08 0.33
C PRO A 244 -23.81 -0.88 0.64
N ASP A 245 -24.02 -2.18 0.41
CA ASP A 245 -23.10 -3.27 0.66
C ASP A 245 -22.39 -3.81 -0.59
N LYS A 246 -22.74 -3.38 -1.82
CA LYS A 246 -22.05 -3.84 -3.04
C LYS A 246 -21.99 -2.82 -4.19
N ASP A 247 -20.90 -2.84 -4.92
CA ASP A 247 -20.70 -2.07 -6.15
C ASP A 247 -20.07 -2.90 -7.27
N ALA A 248 -20.13 -2.34 -8.48
CA ALA A 248 -19.38 -2.81 -9.62
C ALA A 248 -18.79 -1.63 -10.39
N THR A 249 -17.64 -1.81 -11.01
CA THR A 249 -17.05 -0.83 -11.94
C THR A 249 -16.76 -1.52 -13.27
N ILE A 250 -17.32 -1.01 -14.36
CA ILE A 250 -17.07 -1.53 -15.72
C ILE A 250 -16.10 -0.58 -16.40
N ILE A 251 -14.97 -1.11 -16.89
CA ILE A 251 -13.84 -0.31 -17.39
C ILE A 251 -13.47 -0.78 -18.81
N PRO A 252 -14.22 -0.37 -19.84
CA PRO A 252 -13.81 -0.57 -21.23
C PRO A 252 -12.53 0.22 -21.53
N ARG A 253 -11.50 -0.48 -22.00
CA ARG A 253 -10.27 0.09 -22.55
C ARG A 253 -10.27 -0.15 -24.06
N PHE A 254 -10.47 0.91 -24.83
CA PHE A 254 -10.38 0.87 -26.28
C PHE A 254 -8.92 1.00 -26.69
N THR A 255 -8.40 0.07 -27.50
CA THR A 255 -7.03 0.11 -28.02
C THR A 255 -7.03 0.14 -29.55
N THR A 256 -6.02 0.75 -30.17
CA THR A 256 -5.93 0.81 -31.64
C THR A 256 -5.30 -0.44 -32.28
N LYS A 257 -4.65 -1.31 -31.50
CA LYS A 257 -3.94 -2.50 -32.03
C LYS A 257 -4.51 -3.84 -31.58
N GLU A 258 -5.16 -3.90 -30.42
CA GLU A 258 -5.51 -5.16 -29.75
C GLU A 258 -7.02 -5.24 -29.40
N GLY A 259 -7.85 -4.42 -30.05
CA GLY A 259 -9.29 -4.39 -29.82
C GLY A 259 -9.68 -3.73 -28.49
N THR A 260 -10.86 -4.09 -27.98
CA THR A 260 -11.36 -3.57 -26.69
C THR A 260 -11.05 -4.56 -25.58
N VAL A 261 -10.33 -4.09 -24.55
CA VAL A 261 -10.14 -4.85 -23.31
C VAL A 261 -11.24 -4.45 -22.35
N TYR A 262 -12.14 -5.38 -22.05
CA TYR A 262 -13.18 -5.22 -21.06
C TYR A 262 -12.61 -5.59 -19.69
N GLN A 263 -12.67 -4.67 -18.75
CA GLN A 263 -12.31 -4.94 -17.36
C GLN A 263 -13.54 -4.69 -16.49
N GLY A 264 -13.68 -5.44 -15.41
CA GLY A 264 -14.79 -5.35 -14.48
C GLY A 264 -14.32 -5.60 -13.06
N GLU A 265 -14.65 -4.69 -12.16
CA GLU A 265 -14.45 -4.84 -10.72
C GLU A 265 -15.81 -5.05 -10.05
N TYR A 266 -15.90 -5.97 -9.09
CA TYR A 266 -17.07 -6.18 -8.25
C TYR A 266 -16.62 -6.28 -6.80
N ARG A 267 -17.24 -5.50 -5.91
CA ARG A 267 -16.95 -5.54 -4.48
C ARG A 267 -18.23 -5.69 -3.70
N GLN A 268 -18.20 -6.55 -2.69
CA GLN A 268 -19.31 -6.74 -1.78
C GLN A 268 -18.82 -6.95 -0.36
N ARG A 269 -19.45 -6.25 0.58
CA ARG A 269 -19.26 -6.41 2.01
C ARG A 269 -20.46 -7.11 2.62
N PHE A 270 -20.23 -8.23 3.28
CA PHE A 270 -21.20 -8.97 4.07
C PHE A 270 -21.05 -8.59 5.55
N GLU A 271 -21.98 -9.04 6.40
CA GLU A 271 -21.84 -8.87 7.86
C GLU A 271 -20.60 -9.60 8.39
N SER A 272 -20.34 -10.79 7.85
CA SER A 272 -19.23 -11.66 8.24
C SER A 272 -17.96 -11.45 7.43
N GLY A 273 -17.92 -10.61 6.40
CA GLY A 273 -16.75 -10.58 5.52
C GLY A 273 -16.88 -9.70 4.29
N GLU A 274 -16.02 -9.93 3.31
CA GLU A 274 -16.00 -9.18 2.05
C GLU A 274 -15.48 -10.03 0.89
N ILE A 275 -15.85 -9.64 -0.31
CA ILE A 275 -15.35 -10.18 -1.58
C ILE A 275 -14.96 -9.01 -2.48
N GLU A 276 -13.84 -9.15 -3.17
CA GLU A 276 -13.41 -8.32 -4.29
C GLU A 276 -13.06 -9.22 -5.48
N THR A 277 -13.61 -8.90 -6.65
CA THR A 277 -13.39 -9.64 -7.90
C THR A 277 -13.03 -8.68 -9.00
N PHE A 278 -11.97 -8.98 -9.75
CA PHE A 278 -11.53 -8.28 -10.93
C PHE A 278 -11.45 -9.26 -12.11
N VAL A 279 -12.22 -8.98 -13.16
CA VAL A 279 -12.27 -9.79 -14.38
C VAL A 279 -11.80 -8.97 -15.56
N THR A 280 -11.07 -9.60 -16.46
CA THR A 280 -10.68 -8.99 -17.73
C THR A 280 -10.93 -9.93 -18.89
N ALA A 281 -11.30 -9.37 -20.04
CA ALA A 281 -11.58 -10.11 -21.25
C ALA A 281 -11.27 -9.27 -22.48
N THR A 282 -10.74 -9.90 -23.52
CA THR A 282 -10.53 -9.27 -24.83
C THR A 282 -10.64 -10.30 -25.94
N TRP A 283 -10.96 -9.81 -27.13
CA TRP A 283 -10.97 -10.56 -28.37
C TRP A 283 -10.06 -9.84 -29.37
N PRO A 284 -8.75 -10.16 -29.41
CA PRO A 284 -7.80 -9.43 -30.24
C PRO A 284 -8.12 -9.63 -31.73
N GLU A 285 -8.03 -8.54 -32.50
CA GLU A 285 -8.34 -8.53 -33.94
C GLU A 285 -7.23 -9.17 -34.78
N THR A 286 -5.98 -9.11 -34.30
CA THR A 286 -4.80 -9.65 -35.00
C THR A 286 -4.03 -10.60 -34.10
N ARG A 287 -3.75 -11.81 -34.59
CA ARG A 287 -2.92 -12.79 -33.87
C ARG A 287 -1.46 -12.62 -34.26
N THR A 288 -0.62 -12.23 -33.30
CA THR A 288 0.83 -12.20 -33.48
C THR A 288 1.39 -13.62 -33.50
N PRO A 289 2.32 -13.97 -34.41
CA PRO A 289 3.01 -15.26 -34.36
C PRO A 289 3.64 -15.49 -32.98
N GLY A 290 3.43 -16.69 -32.41
CA GLY A 290 3.91 -17.01 -31.07
C GLY A 290 2.92 -16.71 -29.93
N THR A 291 1.73 -16.16 -30.23
CA THR A 291 0.66 -16.00 -29.23
C THR A 291 0.25 -17.37 -28.67
N PRO A 292 0.36 -17.59 -27.34
CA PRO A 292 0.07 -18.89 -26.72
C PRO A 292 -1.41 -19.29 -26.75
N ALA A 293 -2.33 -18.32 -26.75
CA ALA A 293 -3.76 -18.57 -26.74
C ALA A 293 -4.24 -19.30 -28.01
N ASP A 294 -4.92 -20.44 -27.87
CA ASP A 294 -5.46 -21.22 -28.99
C ASP A 294 -6.71 -20.60 -29.62
N ASP A 295 -7.52 -19.91 -28.82
CA ASP A 295 -8.73 -19.20 -29.24
C ASP A 295 -8.49 -17.68 -29.36
N ASN A 296 -9.42 -16.99 -30.00
CA ASN A 296 -9.46 -15.53 -30.06
C ASN A 296 -9.97 -14.91 -28.75
N PHE A 297 -10.19 -15.68 -27.68
CA PHE A 297 -10.57 -15.15 -26.37
C PHE A 297 -9.36 -15.17 -25.44
N ARG A 298 -9.07 -14.03 -24.82
CA ARG A 298 -8.07 -13.95 -23.74
C ARG A 298 -8.66 -13.21 -22.55
N GLY A 299 -8.35 -13.66 -21.34
CA GLY A 299 -8.96 -13.13 -20.13
C GLY A 299 -8.26 -13.52 -18.85
N SER A 300 -8.66 -12.86 -17.76
CA SER A 300 -8.22 -13.20 -16.42
C SER A 300 -9.35 -13.05 -15.40
N LEU A 301 -9.22 -13.78 -14.29
CA LEU A 301 -10.08 -13.69 -13.13
C LEU A 301 -9.19 -13.62 -11.88
N PHE A 302 -9.28 -12.49 -11.19
CA PHE A 302 -8.76 -12.29 -9.86
C PHE A 302 -9.95 -12.18 -8.91
N GLY A 303 -9.96 -12.94 -7.84
CA GLY A 303 -11.02 -12.90 -6.85
C GLY A 303 -10.45 -13.18 -5.48
N SER A 304 -10.85 -12.40 -4.49
CA SER A 304 -10.49 -12.66 -3.10
C SER A 304 -11.70 -12.48 -2.20
N GLY A 305 -11.77 -13.28 -1.15
CA GLY A 305 -12.80 -13.13 -0.13
C GLY A 305 -12.27 -13.52 1.23
N ARG A 306 -12.71 -12.80 2.26
CA ARG A 306 -12.35 -13.05 3.66
C ARG A 306 -13.58 -12.97 4.53
N PHE A 307 -13.79 -14.00 5.34
CA PHE A 307 -14.97 -14.16 6.17
C PHE A 307 -14.59 -14.58 7.59
N GLN A 308 -15.07 -13.83 8.57
CA GLN A 308 -15.04 -14.15 9.98
C GLN A 308 -16.33 -14.88 10.35
N VAL A 309 -16.24 -16.14 10.78
CA VAL A 309 -17.40 -16.95 11.19
C VAL A 309 -17.78 -16.63 12.64
N ASP A 310 -16.79 -16.58 13.53
CA ASP A 310 -16.90 -16.18 14.93
C ASP A 310 -15.56 -15.57 15.41
N GLU A 311 -15.34 -15.35 16.70
CA GLU A 311 -14.10 -14.75 17.22
C GLU A 311 -12.83 -15.61 17.03
N TYR A 312 -12.97 -16.90 16.70
CA TYR A 312 -11.87 -17.85 16.54
C TYR A 312 -11.70 -18.35 15.10
N TRP A 313 -12.79 -18.55 14.37
CA TRP A 313 -12.82 -19.10 13.02
C TRP A 313 -12.93 -18.01 11.96
N SER A 314 -12.06 -18.12 10.96
CA SER A 314 -12.13 -17.38 9.71
C SER A 314 -11.86 -18.29 8.53
N TRP A 315 -12.37 -17.95 7.36
CA TRP A 315 -12.02 -18.60 6.11
C TRP A 315 -11.91 -17.56 5.00
N GLY A 316 -11.20 -17.91 3.95
CA GLY A 316 -11.05 -17.04 2.80
C GLY A 316 -10.62 -17.82 1.57
N PHE A 317 -10.72 -17.15 0.44
CA PHE A 317 -10.25 -17.68 -0.84
C PHE A 317 -9.51 -16.59 -1.60
N ARG A 318 -8.61 -17.03 -2.47
CA ARG A 318 -7.96 -16.27 -3.52
C ARG A 318 -8.04 -17.10 -4.79
N SER A 319 -8.50 -16.50 -5.87
CA SER A 319 -8.56 -17.10 -7.20
C SER A 319 -7.79 -16.19 -8.12
N GLU A 320 -6.76 -16.72 -8.76
CA GLU A 320 -5.95 -16.02 -9.75
C GLU A 320 -5.82 -16.94 -10.95
N LEU A 321 -6.46 -16.58 -12.05
CA LEU A 321 -6.54 -17.39 -13.26
C LEU A 321 -6.32 -16.50 -14.48
N ALA A 322 -5.57 -17.02 -15.44
CA ALA A 322 -5.42 -16.41 -16.76
C ALA A 322 -5.69 -17.46 -17.84
N THR A 323 -6.22 -17.04 -18.99
CA THR A 323 -6.45 -17.94 -20.14
C THR A 323 -5.15 -18.47 -20.74
N ASP A 324 -4.08 -17.68 -20.66
CA ASP A 324 -2.77 -18.00 -21.19
C ASP A 324 -1.68 -17.25 -20.40
N ASP A 325 -0.43 -17.64 -20.64
CA ASP A 325 0.74 -17.25 -19.84
C ASP A 325 1.33 -15.87 -20.17
N THR A 326 0.99 -15.27 -21.32
CA THR A 326 1.47 -13.92 -21.68
C THR A 326 0.42 -12.82 -21.50
N TYR A 327 -0.85 -13.20 -21.30
CA TYR A 327 -1.99 -12.27 -21.28
C TYR A 327 -1.82 -11.09 -20.32
N LEU A 328 -1.52 -11.36 -19.05
CA LEU A 328 -1.45 -10.32 -18.01
C LEU A 328 -0.36 -9.28 -18.31
N ARG A 329 0.83 -9.74 -18.71
CA ARG A 329 1.98 -8.88 -19.02
C ARG A 329 1.75 -8.09 -20.32
N LYS A 330 1.22 -8.74 -21.36
CA LYS A 330 0.95 -8.10 -22.66
C LYS A 330 -0.03 -6.92 -22.56
N TYR A 331 -1.09 -7.07 -21.77
CA TYR A 331 -2.09 -6.02 -21.58
C TYR A 331 -1.78 -5.06 -20.43
N GLY A 332 -0.59 -5.17 -19.82
CA GLY A 332 -0.17 -4.31 -18.70
C GLY A 332 -1.11 -4.41 -17.49
N LEU A 333 -1.63 -5.60 -17.21
CA LEU A 333 -2.54 -5.88 -16.08
C LEU A 333 -1.75 -6.31 -14.84
N SER A 334 -0.70 -7.12 -15.02
CA SER A 334 0.22 -7.54 -13.96
C SER A 334 1.54 -8.04 -14.57
N ASP A 335 2.64 -7.86 -13.83
CA ASP A 335 3.98 -8.37 -14.18
C ASP A 335 4.24 -9.79 -13.64
N ALA A 336 3.23 -10.46 -13.06
CA ALA A 336 3.35 -11.78 -12.44
C ALA A 336 3.88 -12.86 -13.42
N THR A 337 4.69 -13.77 -12.89
CA THR A 337 5.25 -14.94 -13.61
C THR A 337 4.59 -16.26 -13.25
N ASP A 338 3.74 -16.24 -12.23
CA ASP A 338 2.99 -17.36 -11.70
C ASP A 338 1.75 -16.81 -10.99
N LEU A 339 0.68 -17.61 -10.95
CA LEU A 339 -0.57 -17.29 -10.27
C LEU A 339 -0.85 -18.33 -9.19
N VAL A 340 -1.30 -17.85 -8.03
CA VAL A 340 -1.57 -18.71 -6.87
C VAL A 340 -3.01 -18.55 -6.43
N SER A 341 -3.81 -19.57 -6.71
CA SER A 341 -5.16 -19.70 -6.17
C SER A 341 -5.12 -20.50 -4.86
N ASN A 342 -5.79 -20.00 -3.83
CA ASN A 342 -5.83 -20.64 -2.52
C ASN A 342 -7.23 -20.64 -1.90
N LEU A 343 -7.51 -21.64 -1.10
CA LEU A 343 -8.63 -21.67 -0.16
C LEU A 343 -8.05 -21.94 1.22
N ASN A 344 -8.41 -21.12 2.21
CA ASN A 344 -7.91 -21.25 3.59
C ASN A 344 -9.08 -21.22 4.58
N ALA A 345 -8.97 -22.03 5.62
CA ALA A 345 -9.72 -21.89 6.87
C ALA A 345 -8.73 -21.83 8.03
N THR A 346 -8.91 -20.89 8.94
CA THR A 346 -8.06 -20.66 10.09
C THR A 346 -8.89 -20.59 11.37
N TYR A 347 -8.49 -21.35 12.36
CA TYR A 347 -8.92 -21.25 13.75
C TYR A 347 -7.76 -20.76 14.60
N SER A 348 -7.99 -19.77 15.46
CA SER A 348 -6.97 -19.24 16.37
C SER A 348 -7.56 -18.90 17.73
N GLU A 349 -7.04 -19.51 18.78
CA GLU A 349 -7.39 -19.22 20.18
C GLU A 349 -6.10 -19.06 21.01
N GLY A 350 -5.79 -17.82 21.39
CA GLY A 350 -4.59 -17.51 22.17
C GLY A 350 -3.30 -17.90 21.44
N ARG A 351 -2.63 -18.97 21.91
CA ARG A 351 -1.38 -19.50 21.33
C ARG A 351 -1.60 -20.75 20.47
N ASN A 352 -2.84 -21.21 20.34
CA ASN A 352 -3.19 -22.40 19.59
C ASN A 352 -3.80 -21.99 18.25
N SER A 353 -3.42 -22.68 17.19
CA SER A 353 -3.93 -22.40 15.85
C SER A 353 -4.15 -23.69 15.06
N PHE A 354 -5.16 -23.69 14.22
CA PHE A 354 -5.35 -24.70 13.18
C PHE A 354 -5.56 -24.00 11.84
N THR A 355 -4.85 -24.41 10.80
CA THR A 355 -5.12 -23.97 9.43
C THR A 355 -5.38 -25.16 8.52
N ALA A 356 -6.27 -24.96 7.56
CA ALA A 356 -6.54 -25.89 6.48
C ALA A 356 -6.49 -25.12 5.17
N ASP A 357 -5.54 -25.48 4.31
CA ASP A 357 -5.24 -24.79 3.07
C ASP A 357 -5.36 -25.74 1.87
N ALA A 358 -5.73 -25.18 0.73
CA ALA A 358 -5.65 -25.82 -0.58
C ALA A 358 -5.04 -24.83 -1.57
N TYR A 359 -4.09 -25.28 -2.39
CA TYR A 359 -3.37 -24.46 -3.35
C TYR A 359 -3.46 -25.04 -4.76
N TYR A 360 -3.68 -24.14 -5.72
CA TYR A 360 -3.58 -24.39 -7.14
C TYR A 360 -2.66 -23.34 -7.75
N PHE A 361 -1.68 -23.80 -8.53
CA PHE A 361 -0.66 -22.96 -9.14
C PHE A 361 -0.82 -22.96 -10.66
N GLN A 362 -0.62 -21.81 -11.28
CA GLN A 362 -0.53 -21.67 -12.73
C GLN A 362 0.75 -20.90 -13.08
N GLY A 363 1.73 -21.61 -13.63
CA GLY A 363 2.94 -20.98 -14.16
C GLY A 363 2.64 -20.14 -15.41
N LEU A 364 3.29 -18.98 -15.52
CA LEU A 364 3.13 -18.04 -16.64
C LEU A 364 4.42 -17.84 -17.45
N LEU A 365 5.42 -18.71 -17.28
CA LEU A 365 6.64 -18.71 -18.09
C LEU A 365 6.54 -19.76 -19.20
N ALA A 366 7.22 -19.52 -20.33
CA ALA A 366 7.25 -20.45 -21.46
C ALA A 366 7.85 -21.82 -21.12
N THR A 367 8.63 -21.89 -20.04
CA THR A 367 9.25 -23.13 -19.51
C THR A 367 8.33 -23.91 -18.58
N ASP A 368 7.22 -23.32 -18.15
CA ASP A 368 6.30 -23.95 -17.20
C ASP A 368 5.42 -24.98 -17.89
N ASN A 369 5.12 -26.06 -17.20
CA ASN A 369 4.27 -27.13 -17.70
C ASN A 369 3.18 -27.47 -16.67
N ALA A 370 1.92 -27.34 -17.09
CA ALA A 370 0.75 -27.61 -16.25
C ALA A 370 0.66 -29.07 -15.79
N ASP A 371 1.23 -30.02 -16.52
CA ASP A 371 1.21 -31.44 -16.14
C ASP A 371 2.22 -31.77 -15.03
N THR A 372 3.29 -30.99 -14.89
CA THR A 372 4.29 -31.11 -13.82
C THR A 372 4.03 -30.18 -12.63
N THR A 373 3.14 -29.21 -12.80
CA THR A 373 2.74 -28.28 -11.73
C THR A 373 1.81 -28.98 -10.74
N PRO A 374 2.08 -28.93 -9.42
CA PRO A 374 1.26 -29.63 -8.44
C PRO A 374 -0.05 -28.90 -8.13
N PHE A 375 -1.03 -29.69 -7.69
CA PHE A 375 -2.14 -29.21 -6.87
C PHE A 375 -1.96 -29.79 -5.45
N VAL A 376 -2.10 -28.94 -4.44
CA VAL A 376 -1.82 -29.32 -3.05
C VAL A 376 -3.07 -29.12 -2.21
N ALA A 377 -3.75 -30.21 -1.85
CA ALA A 377 -4.91 -30.13 -0.97
C ALA A 377 -5.21 -31.50 -0.30
N PRO A 378 -5.49 -31.52 1.02
CA PRO A 378 -5.32 -30.39 1.95
C PRO A 378 -3.86 -30.23 2.40
N ILE A 379 -3.51 -29.03 2.85
CA ILE A 379 -2.44 -28.80 3.81
C ILE A 379 -3.11 -28.45 5.14
N LEU A 380 -2.88 -29.27 6.16
CA LEU A 380 -3.42 -29.05 7.49
C LEU A 380 -2.26 -28.72 8.42
N GLN A 381 -2.34 -27.62 9.16
CA GLN A 381 -1.38 -27.25 10.18
C GLN A 381 -2.09 -27.11 11.52
N TYR A 382 -1.54 -27.72 12.57
CA TYR A 382 -2.00 -27.56 13.94
C TYR A 382 -0.83 -27.17 14.82
N ASN A 383 -1.00 -26.12 15.61
CA ASN A 383 -0.04 -25.69 16.61
C ASN A 383 -0.73 -25.61 17.96
N TYR A 384 -0.11 -26.23 18.97
CA TYR A 384 -0.57 -26.24 20.33
C TYR A 384 0.56 -25.85 21.27
N SER A 385 0.31 -24.84 22.11
CA SER A 385 1.26 -24.39 23.12
C SER A 385 0.78 -24.79 24.50
N TYR A 386 1.57 -25.60 25.20
CA TYR A 386 1.21 -26.03 26.56
C TYR A 386 1.17 -24.81 27.50
N PRO A 387 0.10 -24.64 28.30
CA PRO A 387 -0.07 -23.47 29.16
C PRO A 387 0.96 -23.42 30.29
N GLU A 388 1.29 -24.58 30.85
CA GLU A 388 2.22 -24.74 31.96
C GLU A 388 3.67 -24.84 31.47
N GLN A 389 4.59 -24.36 32.30
CA GLN A 389 6.02 -24.59 32.06
C GLN A 389 6.40 -26.02 32.45
N ILE A 390 7.06 -26.72 31.54
CA ILE A 390 7.61 -28.06 31.77
C ILE A 390 9.12 -27.90 31.94
N LEU A 391 9.68 -28.37 33.06
CA LEU A 391 11.11 -28.23 33.37
C LEU A 391 11.63 -26.77 33.32
N GLY A 392 10.75 -25.79 33.61
CA GLY A 392 11.05 -24.35 33.57
C GLY A 392 11.08 -23.75 32.16
N GLY A 393 10.82 -24.55 31.12
CA GLY A 393 10.69 -24.12 29.73
C GLY A 393 9.25 -24.17 29.24
N ARG A 394 9.01 -23.63 28.05
CA ARG A 394 7.74 -23.76 27.32
C ARG A 394 7.81 -25.00 26.45
N ALA A 395 6.72 -25.76 26.41
CA ALA A 395 6.59 -26.87 25.48
C ALA A 395 5.57 -26.53 24.39
N GLY A 396 5.77 -27.08 23.20
CA GLY A 396 4.86 -26.98 22.07
C GLY A 396 4.68 -28.32 21.38
N PHE A 397 3.55 -28.46 20.71
CA PHE A 397 3.28 -29.55 19.78
C PHE A 397 2.80 -28.94 18.47
N SER A 398 3.40 -29.33 17.36
CA SER A 398 2.92 -28.98 16.02
C SER A 398 2.72 -30.25 15.19
N ALA A 399 1.72 -30.21 14.31
CA ALA A 399 1.45 -31.26 13.36
C ALA A 399 1.11 -30.65 11.99
N ASN A 400 1.66 -31.24 10.93
CA ASN A 400 1.41 -30.90 9.55
C ASN A 400 0.91 -32.14 8.81
N ALA A 401 -0.09 -32.00 7.95
CA ALA A 401 -0.45 -33.02 6.97
C ALA A 401 -0.58 -32.38 5.60
N MET A 402 -0.10 -33.04 4.56
CA MET A 402 -0.07 -32.50 3.20
C MET A 402 -0.36 -33.61 2.20
N VAL A 403 -1.16 -33.31 1.18
CA VAL A 403 -1.32 -34.14 -0.01
C VAL A 403 -0.97 -33.30 -1.23
N LEU A 404 0.03 -33.75 -1.98
CA LEU A 404 0.46 -33.17 -3.24
C LEU A 404 0.27 -34.18 -4.36
N GLU A 405 -0.45 -33.74 -5.38
CA GLU A 405 -0.77 -34.53 -6.57
C GLU A 405 -0.41 -33.73 -7.82
N ARG A 406 0.01 -34.43 -8.87
CA ARG A 406 0.25 -33.88 -10.20
C ARG A 406 0.05 -34.97 -11.25
N LYS A 407 -0.06 -34.58 -12.53
CA LYS A 407 -0.25 -35.57 -13.61
C LYS A 407 1.04 -36.31 -13.95
N ILE A 408 2.16 -35.60 -14.00
CA ILE A 408 3.49 -36.14 -14.34
C ILE A 408 4.51 -35.70 -13.29
N GLY A 409 5.22 -36.65 -12.69
CA GLY A 409 6.25 -36.42 -11.69
C GLY A 409 5.85 -36.95 -10.31
N ALA A 410 6.66 -36.60 -9.30
CA ALA A 410 6.51 -37.10 -7.94
C ALA A 410 5.18 -36.67 -7.30
N LYS A 411 4.55 -37.62 -6.60
CA LYS A 411 3.38 -37.39 -5.74
C LYS A 411 3.79 -37.71 -4.31
N SER A 412 3.29 -36.92 -3.36
CA SER A 412 3.71 -37.03 -1.97
C SER A 412 2.54 -36.77 -1.02
N ARG A 413 2.38 -37.66 -0.04
CA ARG A 413 1.45 -37.51 1.08
C ARG A 413 2.28 -37.56 2.36
N ARG A 414 2.22 -36.52 3.17
CA ARG A 414 3.07 -36.35 4.34
C ARG A 414 2.23 -36.12 5.59
N ILE A 415 2.63 -36.72 6.69
CA ILE A 415 2.25 -36.31 8.04
C ILE A 415 3.53 -36.06 8.82
N SER A 416 3.68 -34.87 9.37
CA SER A 416 4.82 -34.46 10.20
C SER A 416 4.32 -34.03 11.56
N SER A 417 5.06 -34.35 12.61
CA SER A 417 4.74 -33.95 13.97
C SER A 417 6.01 -33.53 14.69
N THR A 418 5.96 -32.44 15.45
CA THR A 418 7.09 -31.94 16.22
C THR A 418 6.66 -31.64 17.64
N ILE A 419 7.40 -32.18 18.59
CA ILE A 419 7.33 -31.77 20.00
C ILE A 419 8.53 -30.86 20.23
N SER A 420 8.30 -29.63 20.70
CA SER A 420 9.36 -28.66 20.98
C SER A 420 9.36 -28.27 22.45
N TRP A 421 10.54 -27.90 22.94
CA TRP A 421 10.76 -27.36 24.27
C TRP A 421 11.84 -26.29 24.21
N ASP A 422 11.57 -25.12 24.77
CA ASP A 422 12.53 -24.01 24.86
C ASP A 422 12.55 -23.36 26.25
N ARG A 423 13.74 -22.90 26.66
CA ARG A 423 13.95 -22.21 27.94
C ARG A 423 15.01 -21.13 27.81
N HIS A 424 14.68 -19.95 28.31
CA HIS A 424 15.59 -18.80 28.37
C HIS A 424 15.99 -18.51 29.81
N ASP A 425 17.30 -18.55 30.08
CA ASP A 425 17.88 -18.23 31.38
C ASP A 425 18.83 -17.04 31.25
N THR A 426 18.80 -16.12 32.21
CA THR A 426 19.76 -15.00 32.30
C THR A 426 20.52 -15.09 33.61
N THR A 427 21.86 -15.15 33.51
CA THR A 427 22.75 -15.19 34.67
C THR A 427 22.91 -13.82 35.32
N ARG A 428 23.41 -13.78 36.55
CA ARG A 428 23.70 -12.51 37.26
C ARG A 428 24.77 -11.67 36.56
N ASP A 429 25.69 -12.31 35.84
CA ASP A 429 26.78 -11.65 35.11
C ASP A 429 26.33 -11.15 33.72
N GLY A 430 25.06 -11.35 33.35
CA GLY A 430 24.46 -10.85 32.10
C GLY A 430 24.56 -11.82 30.92
N PHE A 431 25.09 -13.03 31.10
CA PHE A 431 25.02 -14.08 30.07
C PHE A 431 23.58 -14.55 29.88
N VAL A 432 23.16 -14.68 28.63
CA VAL A 432 21.87 -15.21 28.22
C VAL A 432 22.09 -16.61 27.64
N PHE A 433 21.31 -17.58 28.12
CA PHE A 433 21.29 -18.94 27.59
C PHE A 433 19.90 -19.28 27.10
N HIS A 434 19.80 -19.76 25.86
CA HIS A 434 18.58 -20.30 25.28
C HIS A 434 18.81 -21.80 25.03
N PHE A 435 18.17 -22.63 25.84
CA PHE A 435 18.19 -24.08 25.69
C PHE A 435 16.97 -24.50 24.89
N PHE A 436 17.16 -25.36 23.89
CA PHE A 436 16.06 -25.88 23.10
C PHE A 436 16.23 -27.36 22.80
N ALA A 437 15.11 -28.05 22.68
CA ALA A 437 15.03 -29.45 22.32
C ALA A 437 13.79 -29.66 21.44
N SER A 438 13.94 -30.42 20.38
CA SER A 438 12.81 -30.82 19.53
C SER A 438 12.91 -32.29 19.15
N LEU A 439 11.75 -32.92 18.99
CA LEU A 439 11.63 -34.25 18.43
C LEU A 439 10.63 -34.18 17.29
N ARG A 440 11.12 -34.35 16.07
CA ARG A 440 10.31 -34.38 14.87
C ARG A 440 10.17 -35.80 14.34
N GLY A 441 8.98 -36.15 13.88
CA GLY A 441 8.70 -37.40 13.18
C GLY A 441 7.84 -37.16 11.95
N ASP A 442 8.28 -37.73 10.82
CA ASP A 442 7.55 -37.66 9.55
C ASP A 442 7.20 -39.06 9.02
N VAL A 443 6.03 -39.18 8.41
CA VAL A 443 5.58 -40.34 7.64
C VAL A 443 5.17 -39.86 6.25
N TYR A 444 5.77 -40.46 5.24
CA TYR A 444 5.54 -40.16 3.82
C TYR A 444 4.96 -41.38 3.11
N SER A 445 4.02 -41.16 2.21
CA SER A 445 3.66 -42.07 1.12
C SER A 445 3.98 -41.35 -0.19
N VAL A 446 4.90 -41.93 -0.95
CA VAL A 446 5.42 -41.33 -2.18
C VAL A 446 5.20 -42.26 -3.36
N ASP A 447 4.86 -41.67 -4.51
CA ASP A 447 4.59 -42.35 -5.76
C ASP A 447 5.29 -41.59 -6.91
N ASP A 448 5.74 -42.31 -7.95
CA ASP A 448 6.34 -41.75 -9.18
C ASP A 448 7.58 -40.84 -8.95
N VAL A 449 8.32 -41.00 -7.85
CA VAL A 449 9.52 -40.20 -7.54
C VAL A 449 10.67 -40.57 -8.50
N PRO A 450 11.21 -39.63 -9.29
CA PRO A 450 12.31 -39.92 -10.22
C PRO A 450 13.54 -40.47 -9.52
N ASN A 451 14.14 -41.53 -10.07
CA ASN A 451 15.35 -42.13 -9.53
C ASN A 451 16.60 -41.50 -10.18
N PRO A 452 17.39 -40.69 -9.45
CA PRO A 452 18.57 -40.03 -10.01
C PRO A 452 19.68 -41.02 -10.39
N ALA A 453 19.72 -42.22 -9.79
CA ALA A 453 20.70 -43.25 -10.12
C ALA A 453 20.38 -44.00 -11.43
N LEU A 454 19.12 -43.98 -11.88
CA LEU A 454 18.64 -44.67 -13.07
C LEU A 454 17.74 -43.72 -13.89
N PRO A 455 18.33 -42.85 -14.73
CA PRO A 455 17.57 -41.85 -15.49
C PRO A 455 16.45 -42.46 -16.33
N GLY A 456 15.26 -41.86 -16.25
CA GLY A 456 14.06 -42.35 -16.94
C GLY A 456 13.28 -43.42 -16.18
N THR A 457 13.70 -43.77 -14.96
CA THR A 457 12.95 -44.62 -14.03
C THR A 457 12.53 -43.86 -12.79
N SER A 458 11.50 -44.35 -12.11
CA SER A 458 11.06 -43.84 -10.80
C SER A 458 11.28 -44.92 -9.74
N PHE A 459 11.41 -44.51 -8.48
CA PHE A 459 11.34 -45.42 -7.35
C PHE A 459 9.96 -46.08 -7.28
N ASP A 460 9.92 -47.30 -6.74
CA ASP A 460 8.64 -47.97 -6.45
C ASP A 460 7.87 -47.19 -5.38
N SER A 461 6.53 -47.22 -5.48
CA SER A 461 5.62 -46.69 -4.47
C SER A 461 5.95 -47.26 -3.09
N GLN A 462 6.20 -46.38 -2.12
CA GLN A 462 6.62 -46.80 -0.79
C GLN A 462 6.17 -45.85 0.30
N THR A 463 6.20 -46.36 1.53
CA THR A 463 5.99 -45.58 2.75
C THR A 463 7.30 -45.43 3.49
N ILE A 464 7.69 -44.19 3.77
CA ILE A 464 8.95 -43.85 4.43
C ILE A 464 8.62 -43.18 5.77
N ALA A 465 9.23 -43.64 6.85
CA ALA A 465 9.12 -43.02 8.16
C ALA A 465 10.50 -42.60 8.65
N ARG A 466 10.59 -41.38 9.20
CA ARG A 466 11.85 -40.81 9.69
C ARG A 466 11.60 -40.01 10.97
N GLY A 467 12.63 -39.91 11.81
CA GLY A 467 12.58 -39.14 13.04
C GLY A 467 13.90 -38.42 13.32
N LEU A 468 13.82 -37.18 13.79
CA LEU A 468 14.96 -36.33 14.07
C LEU A 468 14.83 -35.73 15.48
N PRO A 469 15.61 -36.21 16.46
CA PRO A 469 15.81 -35.48 17.70
C PRO A 469 16.86 -34.38 17.49
N THR A 470 16.54 -33.17 17.92
CA THR A 470 17.45 -32.02 17.92
C THR A 470 17.58 -31.48 19.33
N LEU A 471 18.81 -31.19 19.75
CA LEU A 471 19.11 -30.56 21.03
C LEU A 471 20.05 -29.39 20.76
N GLY A 472 19.86 -28.28 21.45
CA GLY A 472 20.74 -27.14 21.28
C GLY A 472 20.80 -26.21 22.47
N VAL A 473 21.87 -25.42 22.47
CA VAL A 473 22.09 -24.33 23.41
C VAL A 473 22.67 -23.15 22.65
N GLU A 474 22.02 -22.00 22.79
CA GLU A 474 22.54 -20.72 22.36
C GLU A 474 23.00 -19.92 23.57
N TRP A 475 24.20 -19.37 23.47
CA TRP A 475 24.78 -18.45 24.43
C TRP A 475 24.97 -17.10 23.76
N SER A 476 24.52 -16.04 24.43
CA SER A 476 24.86 -14.67 24.05
C SER A 476 25.30 -13.83 25.24
N TYR A 477 26.12 -12.81 24.96
CA TYR A 477 26.60 -11.89 26.00
C TYR A 477 26.46 -10.41 25.61
N PRO A 478 25.29 -9.79 25.84
CA PRO A 478 25.05 -8.41 25.44
C PRO A 478 25.79 -7.41 26.35
N LEU A 479 26.96 -6.95 25.90
CA LEU A 479 27.76 -5.94 26.56
C LEU A 479 27.28 -4.54 26.18
N ILE A 480 26.84 -3.77 27.17
CA ILE A 480 26.30 -2.42 26.95
C ILE A 480 27.28 -1.39 27.50
N ARG A 481 27.68 -0.42 26.67
CA ARG A 481 28.43 0.76 27.09
C ARG A 481 27.68 2.01 26.67
N SER A 482 27.48 2.95 27.59
CA SER A 482 26.98 4.29 27.29
C SER A 482 28.09 5.30 27.54
N ASP A 483 28.37 6.16 26.55
CA ASP A 483 29.38 7.23 26.65
C ASP A 483 28.77 8.64 26.74
N GLY A 484 27.45 8.72 27.00
CA GLY A 484 26.69 9.96 27.10
C GLY A 484 26.15 10.50 25.78
N TRP A 485 26.82 10.23 24.65
CA TRP A 485 26.37 10.62 23.31
C TRP A 485 25.91 9.44 22.46
N THR A 486 26.33 8.22 22.78
CA THR A 486 25.94 6.99 22.11
C THR A 486 25.80 5.83 23.09
N ARG A 487 24.92 4.89 22.74
CA ARG A 487 24.78 3.60 23.42
C ARG A 487 25.25 2.50 22.48
N HIS A 488 26.28 1.79 22.90
CA HIS A 488 26.85 0.67 22.16
C HIS A 488 26.40 -0.63 22.81
N VAL A 489 26.02 -1.60 21.98
CA VAL A 489 25.70 -2.97 22.36
C VAL A 489 26.56 -3.88 21.50
N VAL A 490 27.34 -4.73 22.17
CA VAL A 490 28.31 -5.67 21.60
C VAL A 490 27.88 -7.04 22.10
N GLU A 491 27.38 -7.90 21.22
CA GLU A 491 26.81 -9.20 21.57
C GLU A 491 27.49 -10.33 20.77
N PRO A 492 28.53 -10.99 21.32
CA PRO A 492 28.97 -12.28 20.81
C PRO A 492 27.87 -13.33 21.03
N ILE A 493 27.71 -14.21 20.05
CA ILE A 493 26.73 -15.30 20.03
C ILE A 493 27.45 -16.58 19.64
N ALA A 494 27.21 -17.65 20.38
CA ALA A 494 27.61 -19.01 20.01
C ALA A 494 26.43 -19.95 20.24
N GLN A 495 26.07 -20.74 19.23
CA GLN A 495 24.98 -21.69 19.27
C GLN A 495 25.51 -23.07 18.91
N LEU A 496 25.26 -24.05 19.76
CA LEU A 496 25.62 -25.45 19.54
C LEU A 496 24.34 -26.24 19.30
N ILE A 497 24.30 -27.02 18.23
CA ILE A 497 23.16 -27.86 17.84
C ILE A 497 23.66 -29.26 17.59
N TYR A 498 22.94 -30.24 18.10
CA TYR A 498 23.17 -31.64 17.83
C TYR A 498 21.89 -32.27 17.28
N SER A 499 21.99 -32.84 16.09
CA SER A 499 21.01 -33.77 15.54
C SER A 499 21.73 -34.90 14.79
N PRO A 500 21.18 -36.13 14.77
CA PRO A 500 21.78 -37.23 13.99
C PRO A 500 21.84 -36.92 12.49
N ASN A 501 22.89 -37.39 11.79
CA ASN A 501 23.04 -37.18 10.35
C ASN A 501 22.23 -38.20 9.51
N VAL A 502 20.90 -38.16 9.64
CA VAL A 502 19.98 -39.13 9.00
C VAL A 502 18.66 -38.47 8.53
N GLY A 503 17.95 -39.15 7.63
CA GLY A 503 16.54 -38.86 7.32
C GLY A 503 16.29 -38.06 6.04
N ASN A 504 17.30 -37.41 5.48
CA ASN A 504 17.22 -36.82 4.15
C ASN A 504 17.64 -37.87 3.11
N THR A 505 16.69 -38.36 2.32
CA THR A 505 16.93 -39.42 1.32
C THR A 505 16.37 -38.99 -0.04
N THR A 506 16.91 -39.54 -1.14
CA THR A 506 16.49 -39.18 -2.51
C THR A 506 15.13 -39.76 -2.89
N GLU A 507 14.63 -40.74 -2.13
CA GLU A 507 13.30 -41.30 -2.30
C GLU A 507 12.19 -40.35 -1.80
N ILE A 508 12.52 -39.36 -0.97
CA ILE A 508 11.60 -38.29 -0.57
C ILE A 508 11.80 -37.12 -1.55
N PRO A 509 10.78 -36.76 -2.35
CA PRO A 509 10.87 -35.61 -3.25
C PRO A 509 10.97 -34.31 -2.42
N ASN A 510 11.81 -33.38 -2.85
CA ASN A 510 11.89 -32.05 -2.25
C ASN A 510 10.91 -31.11 -2.98
N GLU A 511 9.77 -30.82 -2.37
CA GLU A 511 8.71 -29.99 -2.95
C GLU A 511 8.61 -28.62 -2.28
N ASP A 512 8.77 -28.56 -0.96
CA ASP A 512 8.60 -27.32 -0.17
C ASP A 512 9.91 -26.77 0.45
N SER A 513 11.04 -27.43 0.23
CA SER A 513 12.35 -27.06 0.80
C SER A 513 13.38 -26.69 -0.29
N LEU A 514 12.90 -26.10 -1.40
CA LEU A 514 13.70 -25.74 -2.58
C LEU A 514 14.28 -24.32 -2.54
N SER A 515 13.59 -23.39 -1.88
CA SER A 515 13.98 -21.98 -1.79
C SER A 515 14.80 -21.77 -0.52
N PHE A 516 16.09 -22.09 -0.58
CA PHE A 516 16.99 -21.92 0.54
C PHE A 516 18.21 -21.09 0.12
N GLU A 517 18.40 -19.96 0.80
CA GLU A 517 19.60 -19.14 0.67
C GLU A 517 20.20 -18.86 2.05
N PHE A 518 21.49 -19.15 2.22
CA PHE A 518 22.19 -18.85 3.46
C PHE A 518 22.56 -17.37 3.57
N ASP A 519 22.10 -16.70 4.63
CA ASP A 519 22.32 -15.27 4.85
C ASP A 519 22.32 -14.85 6.34
N ASP A 520 22.31 -13.55 6.58
CA ASP A 520 22.35 -12.97 7.93
C ASP A 520 21.09 -13.26 8.76
N THR A 521 19.98 -13.61 8.13
CA THR A 521 18.70 -13.81 8.80
C THR A 521 18.53 -15.22 9.38
N ASN A 522 19.19 -16.22 8.78
CA ASN A 522 19.04 -17.62 9.16
C ASN A 522 20.31 -18.27 9.75
N LEU A 523 21.37 -17.49 10.00
CA LEU A 523 22.61 -17.98 10.62
C LEU A 523 22.38 -18.73 11.95
N PHE A 524 21.44 -18.26 12.77
CA PHE A 524 21.16 -18.84 14.09
C PHE A 524 19.82 -19.61 14.16
N SER A 525 19.23 -19.97 13.01
CA SER A 525 18.00 -20.76 12.98
C SER A 525 18.26 -22.23 13.35
N GLU A 526 17.31 -22.85 14.08
CA GLU A 526 17.35 -24.29 14.41
C GLU A 526 17.20 -25.17 13.16
N ASP A 527 16.36 -24.77 12.22
CA ASP A 527 16.27 -25.37 10.90
C ASP A 527 16.31 -24.24 9.88
N ARG A 528 17.13 -24.43 8.85
CA ARG A 528 17.38 -23.40 7.83
C ARG A 528 16.55 -23.64 6.57
N PHE A 529 15.99 -24.83 6.41
CA PHE A 529 15.04 -25.10 5.34
C PHE A 529 13.70 -24.40 5.60
N THR A 530 13.07 -23.92 4.53
CA THR A 530 11.77 -23.22 4.59
C THR A 530 10.59 -24.17 4.72
N GLY A 531 10.76 -25.43 4.30
CA GLY A 531 9.72 -26.46 4.26
C GLY A 531 9.98 -27.60 5.23
N LEU A 532 9.33 -28.72 4.99
CA LEU A 532 9.42 -29.92 5.81
C LEU A 532 10.02 -31.11 5.03
N ASP A 533 10.23 -31.04 3.72
CA ASP A 533 10.81 -32.17 2.98
C ASP A 533 12.29 -32.40 3.29
N GLN A 534 13.04 -31.35 3.58
CA GLN A 534 14.41 -31.43 4.08
C GLN A 534 14.50 -30.85 5.48
N TRP A 535 15.37 -31.41 6.31
CA TRP A 535 15.69 -30.88 7.64
C TRP A 535 17.20 -30.74 7.82
N GLU A 536 17.63 -29.78 8.65
CA GLU A 536 19.05 -29.62 8.93
C GLU A 536 19.57 -30.64 9.96
N THR A 537 20.31 -31.62 9.47
CA THR A 537 20.92 -32.67 10.28
C THR A 537 22.32 -32.29 10.79
N GLY A 538 22.89 -33.12 11.66
CA GLY A 538 24.31 -33.09 12.05
C GLY A 538 24.62 -32.18 13.24
N ALA A 539 25.77 -32.46 13.86
CA ALA A 539 26.33 -31.64 14.93
C ALA A 539 26.98 -30.37 14.34
N ARG A 540 26.60 -29.20 14.85
CA ARG A 540 27.09 -27.91 14.35
C ARG A 540 27.21 -26.84 15.42
N ALA A 541 28.07 -25.87 15.14
CA ALA A 541 28.34 -24.70 15.95
C ALA A 541 28.20 -23.43 15.10
N ASN A 542 27.24 -22.58 15.41
CA ASN A 542 27.06 -21.29 14.76
C ASN A 542 27.70 -20.22 15.64
N VAL A 543 28.61 -19.43 15.09
CA VAL A 543 29.34 -18.39 15.82
C VAL A 543 29.20 -17.09 15.08
N GLY A 544 28.86 -16.03 15.81
CA GLY A 544 28.80 -14.71 15.23
C GLY A 544 28.78 -13.62 16.27
N PHE A 545 28.65 -12.42 15.78
CA PHE A 545 28.69 -11.22 16.59
C PHE A 545 27.69 -10.20 16.06
N ARG A 546 26.94 -9.58 16.97
CA ARG A 546 26.07 -8.44 16.69
C ARG A 546 26.63 -7.20 17.35
N TYR A 547 26.65 -6.11 16.59
CA TYR A 547 26.96 -4.78 17.08
C TYR A 547 25.78 -3.88 16.83
N SER A 548 25.40 -3.06 17.80
CA SER A 548 24.39 -2.01 17.63
C SER A 548 24.85 -0.74 18.31
N ILE A 549 24.66 0.39 17.64
CA ILE A 549 24.92 1.72 18.16
C ILE A 549 23.65 2.55 18.03
N PHE A 550 23.30 3.25 19.10
CA PHE A 550 22.13 4.13 19.16
C PHE A 550 22.58 5.54 19.57
N THR A 551 22.05 6.55 18.90
CA THR A 551 22.28 7.97 19.20
C THR A 551 21.03 8.56 19.88
N PRO A 552 21.17 9.58 20.74
CA PRO A 552 20.05 10.29 21.38
C PRO A 552 19.07 10.90 20.39
N ASN A 553 19.53 11.24 19.18
CA ASN A 553 18.73 11.87 18.13
C ASN A 553 17.92 10.84 17.31
N GLY A 554 17.87 9.57 17.73
CA GLY A 554 17.12 8.50 17.08
C GLY A 554 17.87 7.78 15.96
N GLY A 555 19.08 8.23 15.60
CA GLY A 555 19.94 7.53 14.66
C GLY A 555 20.48 6.22 15.25
N GLN A 556 20.57 5.18 14.43
CA GLN A 556 21.03 3.86 14.81
C GLN A 556 21.89 3.21 13.71
N ALA A 557 22.78 2.32 14.09
CA ALA A 557 23.40 1.39 13.15
C ALA A 557 23.57 0.02 13.81
N ASN A 558 23.40 -1.03 13.02
CA ASN A 558 23.53 -2.40 13.47
C ASN A 558 24.35 -3.19 12.45
N ALA A 559 25.23 -4.04 12.95
CA ALA A 559 26.02 -4.95 12.14
C ALA A 559 25.91 -6.36 12.70
N MET A 560 25.91 -7.35 11.82
CA MET A 560 26.00 -8.76 12.16
C MET A 560 27.01 -9.42 11.24
N PHE A 561 27.83 -10.31 11.79
CA PHE A 561 28.74 -11.15 11.05
C PHE A 561 28.85 -12.51 11.72
N GLY A 562 28.91 -13.59 10.95
CA GLY A 562 29.18 -14.90 11.51
C GLY A 562 29.31 -16.01 10.49
N GLN A 563 29.50 -17.21 11.01
CA GLN A 563 29.80 -18.43 10.28
C GLN A 563 29.25 -19.64 11.06
N SER A 564 28.96 -20.73 10.34
CA SER A 564 28.56 -22.02 10.87
C SER A 564 29.68 -23.04 10.63
N PHE A 565 29.93 -23.88 11.63
CA PHE A 565 30.88 -24.99 11.56
C PHE A 565 30.14 -26.30 11.83
N ARG A 566 30.41 -27.33 11.04
CA ARG A 566 29.76 -28.64 11.14
C ARG A 566 30.82 -29.72 11.34
N VAL A 567 30.44 -30.81 11.99
CA VAL A 567 31.35 -31.96 12.20
C VAL A 567 31.47 -32.81 10.93
N ASP A 568 30.38 -32.95 10.18
CA ASP A 568 30.31 -33.72 8.95
C ASP A 568 29.65 -32.87 7.84
N ASP A 569 30.09 -33.10 6.61
CA ASP A 569 29.46 -32.57 5.40
C ASP A 569 27.97 -32.95 5.33
N ASN A 570 27.15 -32.06 4.77
CA ASN A 570 25.73 -32.27 4.57
C ASN A 570 25.38 -32.49 3.09
N PRO A 571 25.34 -33.74 2.60
CA PRO A 571 25.08 -34.00 1.19
C PRO A 571 23.67 -33.57 0.74
N SER A 572 22.75 -33.28 1.66
CA SER A 572 21.41 -32.76 1.34
C SER A 572 21.42 -31.29 0.92
N LEU A 573 22.50 -30.56 1.21
CA LEU A 573 22.68 -29.17 0.79
C LEU A 573 23.51 -29.11 -0.49
N ALA A 574 23.08 -28.29 -1.45
CA ALA A 574 23.88 -28.03 -2.64
C ALA A 574 25.15 -27.24 -2.26
N ALA A 575 26.27 -27.48 -2.97
CA ALA A 575 27.53 -26.79 -2.71
C ALA A 575 27.41 -25.25 -2.81
N SER A 576 26.55 -24.78 -3.70
CA SER A 576 26.23 -23.36 -3.93
C SER A 576 25.59 -22.65 -2.74
N THR A 577 24.99 -23.40 -1.80
CA THR A 577 24.38 -22.83 -0.59
C THR A 577 25.42 -22.21 0.36
N GLY A 578 26.68 -22.61 0.24
CA GLY A 578 27.74 -22.21 1.18
C GLY A 578 27.58 -22.82 2.57
N LEU A 579 26.83 -23.93 2.71
CA LEU A 579 26.60 -24.62 4.00
C LEU A 579 26.84 -26.12 3.95
N ARG A 580 27.21 -26.65 2.79
CA ARG A 580 27.37 -28.09 2.58
C ARG A 580 28.59 -28.64 3.34
N ASP A 581 29.69 -27.90 3.31
CA ASP A 581 31.00 -28.37 3.76
C ASP A 581 31.17 -28.13 5.29
N GLU A 582 32.26 -28.62 5.89
CA GLU A 582 32.55 -28.48 7.35
C GLU A 582 32.55 -27.02 7.84
N SER A 583 32.92 -26.07 6.98
CA SER A 583 32.79 -24.63 7.22
C SER A 583 31.79 -24.02 6.25
N SER A 584 30.94 -23.13 6.76
CA SER A 584 30.05 -22.34 5.93
C SER A 584 30.76 -21.14 5.33
N ASP A 585 30.16 -20.55 4.30
CA ASP A 585 30.44 -19.17 3.88
C ASP A 585 30.33 -18.21 5.09
N TYR A 586 31.03 -17.08 5.00
CA TYR A 586 30.83 -15.97 5.92
C TYR A 586 29.62 -15.15 5.49
N VAL A 587 28.70 -14.90 6.41
CA VAL A 587 27.52 -14.04 6.17
C VAL A 587 27.60 -12.80 7.03
N GLY A 588 27.11 -11.68 6.50
CA GLY A 588 27.03 -10.45 7.27
C GLY A 588 26.08 -9.41 6.71
N ARG A 589 25.66 -8.53 7.61
CA ARG A 589 24.83 -7.36 7.31
C ARG A 589 25.33 -6.15 8.08
N ILE A 590 25.31 -5.00 7.42
CA ILE A 590 25.48 -3.69 8.04
C ILE A 590 24.26 -2.86 7.66
N MET A 591 23.55 -2.33 8.64
CA MET A 591 22.45 -1.40 8.43
C MET A 591 22.74 -0.12 9.21
N VAL A 592 22.57 1.01 8.55
CA VAL A 592 22.84 2.34 9.10
C VAL A 592 21.65 3.23 8.81
N SER A 593 21.05 3.77 9.86
CA SER A 593 19.96 4.73 9.79
C SER A 593 20.32 5.93 10.66
N PRO A 594 21.13 6.88 10.15
CA PRO A 594 21.62 8.01 10.95
C PRO A 594 20.49 8.99 11.32
N THR A 595 19.41 9.01 10.53
CA THR A 595 18.17 9.73 10.79
C THR A 595 16.98 8.82 10.45
N LYS A 596 15.77 9.21 10.86
CA LYS A 596 14.53 8.51 10.44
C LYS A 596 14.26 8.57 8.93
N ASP A 597 14.94 9.47 8.23
CA ASP A 597 14.70 9.77 6.83
C ASP A 597 15.77 9.15 5.91
N LEU A 598 16.78 8.45 6.43
CA LEU A 598 17.82 7.78 5.65
C LEU A 598 18.09 6.38 6.20
N VAL A 599 18.10 5.38 5.33
CA VAL A 599 18.43 3.98 5.64
C VAL A 599 19.37 3.44 4.57
N ALA A 600 20.51 2.90 4.99
CA ALA A 600 21.44 2.17 4.16
C ALA A 600 21.56 0.73 4.69
N VAL A 601 21.48 -0.26 3.80
CA VAL A 601 21.65 -1.68 4.12
C VAL A 601 22.68 -2.26 3.17
N TYR A 602 23.66 -2.94 3.74
CA TYR A 602 24.67 -3.72 3.02
C TYR A 602 24.61 -5.16 3.51
N ARG A 603 24.42 -6.12 2.61
CA ARG A 603 24.47 -7.55 2.89
C ARG A 603 25.52 -8.21 2.03
N PHE A 604 26.21 -9.19 2.59
CA PHE A 604 27.22 -9.93 1.84
C PHE A 604 27.32 -11.39 2.28
N ARG A 605 27.76 -12.23 1.34
CA ARG A 605 28.18 -13.60 1.58
C ARG A 605 29.52 -13.85 0.90
N LEU A 606 30.50 -14.35 1.65
CA LEU A 606 31.84 -14.66 1.18
C LEU A 606 32.12 -16.15 1.33
N ASP A 607 32.60 -16.75 0.25
CA ASP A 607 33.16 -18.11 0.22
C ASP A 607 34.25 -18.29 1.28
N ASP A 608 34.23 -19.40 2.02
CA ASP A 608 35.14 -19.69 3.14
C ASP A 608 36.59 -19.94 2.69
N ASP A 609 36.78 -20.56 1.53
CA ASP A 609 38.08 -20.92 0.95
C ASP A 609 38.89 -19.71 0.46
N ARG A 610 38.28 -18.84 -0.37
CA ARG A 610 38.98 -17.75 -1.08
C ARG A 610 38.40 -16.36 -0.86
N TYR A 611 37.42 -16.20 0.04
CA TYR A 611 36.70 -14.94 0.27
C TYR A 611 36.08 -14.36 -1.00
N ARG A 612 35.69 -15.23 -1.93
CA ARG A 612 34.99 -14.81 -3.14
C ARG A 612 33.59 -14.36 -2.77
N ILE A 613 33.20 -13.21 -3.30
CA ILE A 613 31.84 -12.69 -3.12
C ILE A 613 30.86 -13.64 -3.81
N ARG A 614 29.93 -14.21 -3.05
CA ARG A 614 28.80 -15.02 -3.54
C ARG A 614 27.51 -14.21 -3.58
N ARG A 615 27.38 -13.25 -2.66
CA ARG A 615 26.26 -12.31 -2.57
C ARG A 615 26.79 -10.94 -2.17
N ASN A 616 26.30 -9.90 -2.81
CA ASN A 616 26.60 -8.52 -2.46
C ASN A 616 25.40 -7.64 -2.79
N GLU A 617 24.75 -7.13 -1.77
CA GLU A 617 23.59 -6.25 -1.92
C GLU A 617 23.83 -4.96 -1.17
N VAL A 618 23.56 -3.85 -1.86
CA VAL A 618 23.56 -2.51 -1.29
C VAL A 618 22.18 -1.92 -1.58
N SER A 619 21.52 -1.40 -0.56
CA SER A 619 20.29 -0.63 -0.68
C SER A 619 20.42 0.66 0.12
N LEU A 620 20.00 1.77 -0.46
CA LEU A 620 20.02 3.09 0.13
C LEU A 620 18.70 3.77 -0.20
N THR A 621 17.90 4.07 0.82
CA THR A 621 16.65 4.79 0.68
C THR A 621 16.70 6.02 1.57
N GLY A 622 16.33 7.18 1.05
CA GLY A 622 16.23 8.34 1.90
C GLY A 622 15.46 9.51 1.32
N ARG A 623 15.18 10.46 2.22
CA ARG A 623 14.52 11.72 1.94
C ARG A 623 15.34 12.86 2.54
N GLU A 624 15.74 13.80 1.70
CA GLU A 624 16.44 15.02 2.11
C GLU A 624 15.74 16.22 1.46
N GLY A 625 15.03 17.01 2.27
CA GLY A 625 14.22 18.14 1.80
C GLY A 625 13.24 17.74 0.69
N PRO A 626 13.34 18.32 -0.52
CA PRO A 626 12.44 18.01 -1.63
C PRO A 626 12.73 16.69 -2.36
N VAL A 627 13.86 16.04 -2.05
CA VAL A 627 14.33 14.85 -2.76
C VAL A 627 13.99 13.61 -1.95
N MET A 628 13.33 12.66 -2.59
CA MET A 628 13.27 11.27 -2.16
C MET A 628 14.02 10.43 -3.19
N ALA A 629 14.91 9.56 -2.73
CA ALA A 629 15.73 8.74 -3.60
C ALA A 629 15.91 7.33 -3.04
N GLU A 630 16.04 6.39 -3.96
CA GLU A 630 16.38 5.01 -3.70
C GLU A 630 17.49 4.59 -4.67
N LEU A 631 18.53 3.96 -4.15
CA LEU A 631 19.61 3.38 -4.91
C LEU A 631 19.81 1.94 -4.44
N GLY A 632 19.98 1.03 -5.38
CA GLY A 632 20.31 -0.35 -5.04
C GLY A 632 21.23 -1.01 -6.05
N TYR A 633 21.99 -1.96 -5.54
CA TYR A 633 22.84 -2.87 -6.29
C TYR A 633 22.68 -4.26 -5.69
N ALA A 634 22.54 -5.27 -6.54
CA ALA A 634 22.43 -6.64 -6.09
C ALA A 634 23.21 -7.55 -7.04
N TYR A 635 24.16 -8.28 -6.47
CA TYR A 635 24.92 -9.32 -7.11
C TYR A 635 24.65 -10.66 -6.42
N PHE A 636 24.25 -11.64 -7.22
CA PHE A 636 24.06 -13.03 -6.83
C PHE A 636 24.87 -13.91 -7.77
N ALA A 637 25.82 -14.67 -7.23
CA ALA A 637 26.58 -15.65 -8.00
C ALA A 637 25.66 -16.78 -8.47
N ALA A 638 26.04 -17.46 -9.56
CA ALA A 638 25.27 -18.58 -10.10
C ALA A 638 25.11 -19.69 -9.04
N ASP A 639 23.86 -20.10 -8.80
CA ASP A 639 23.55 -21.30 -8.05
C ASP A 639 23.70 -22.53 -8.97
N GLN A 640 24.08 -23.69 -8.41
CA GLN A 640 24.10 -24.97 -9.14
C GLN A 640 22.69 -25.58 -9.25
N THR A 641 21.72 -25.10 -8.48
CA THR A 641 20.31 -25.43 -8.65
C THR A 641 19.73 -24.60 -9.82
N GLN A 642 18.97 -25.22 -10.72
CA GLN A 642 18.47 -24.58 -11.96
C GLN A 642 17.58 -23.33 -11.73
N THR A 643 17.20 -23.05 -10.48
CA THR A 643 16.19 -22.06 -10.12
C THR A 643 16.68 -20.62 -10.24
N PHE A 644 17.97 -20.34 -10.00
CA PHE A 644 18.49 -18.96 -9.98
C PHE A 644 19.73 -18.79 -10.87
N GLN A 645 19.56 -18.03 -11.96
CA GLN A 645 20.66 -17.60 -12.83
C GLN A 645 21.51 -16.53 -12.13
N PRO A 646 22.82 -16.43 -12.45
CA PRO A 646 23.64 -15.34 -11.96
C PRO A 646 23.01 -14.00 -12.33
N ARG A 647 22.91 -13.10 -11.35
CA ARG A 647 22.24 -11.82 -11.50
C ARG A 647 23.11 -10.71 -10.96
N GLU A 648 23.30 -9.68 -11.76
CA GLU A 648 23.97 -8.46 -11.32
C GLU A 648 23.16 -7.27 -11.82
N GLU A 649 22.46 -6.61 -10.91
CA GLU A 649 21.58 -5.50 -11.24
C GLU A 649 21.88 -4.27 -10.40
N ALA A 650 21.69 -3.10 -11.01
CA ALA A 650 21.65 -1.83 -10.31
C ALA A 650 20.34 -1.12 -10.63
N TYR A 651 19.78 -0.44 -9.65
CA TYR A 651 18.60 0.38 -9.84
C TYR A 651 18.73 1.71 -9.09
N ALA A 652 18.12 2.74 -9.67
CA ALA A 652 18.09 4.07 -9.09
C ALA A 652 16.72 4.71 -9.35
N GLY A 653 16.06 5.15 -8.29
CA GLY A 653 14.79 5.84 -8.32
C GLY A 653 14.90 7.19 -7.61
N SER A 654 14.20 8.20 -8.11
CA SER A 654 14.09 9.48 -7.40
C SER A 654 12.79 10.20 -7.73
N VAL A 655 12.24 10.86 -6.71
CA VAL A 655 11.20 11.88 -6.83
C VAL A 655 11.76 13.18 -6.26
N VAL A 656 11.71 14.25 -7.05
CA VAL A 656 12.22 15.57 -6.68
C VAL A 656 11.10 16.59 -6.80
N LYS A 657 10.72 17.22 -5.67
CA LYS A 657 9.83 18.39 -5.66
C LYS A 657 10.63 19.63 -6.06
N LEU A 658 10.42 20.15 -7.26
CA LEU A 658 11.10 21.37 -7.74
C LEU A 658 10.63 22.62 -6.97
N ASN A 659 9.33 22.65 -6.63
CA ASN A 659 8.70 23.62 -5.75
C ASN A 659 7.43 22.99 -5.14
N GLU A 660 6.53 23.80 -4.59
CA GLU A 660 5.27 23.30 -4.01
C GLU A 660 4.32 22.67 -5.04
N TYR A 661 4.52 22.97 -6.34
CA TYR A 661 3.64 22.51 -7.43
C TYR A 661 4.25 21.43 -8.32
N TRP A 662 5.52 21.57 -8.68
CA TRP A 662 6.15 20.73 -9.69
C TRP A 662 6.97 19.62 -9.05
N ARG A 663 6.79 18.40 -9.54
CA ARG A 663 7.60 17.22 -9.21
C ARG A 663 8.15 16.58 -10.46
N VAL A 664 9.39 16.10 -10.39
CA VAL A 664 9.98 15.22 -11.40
C VAL A 664 10.22 13.88 -10.76
N PHE A 665 9.96 12.80 -11.47
CA PHE A 665 10.20 11.45 -10.99
C PHE A 665 10.88 10.61 -12.06
N GLY A 666 11.69 9.65 -11.63
CA GLY A 666 12.35 8.74 -12.54
C GLY A 666 12.85 7.49 -11.82
N GLN A 667 12.94 6.41 -12.57
CA GLN A 667 13.46 5.12 -12.13
C GLN A 667 14.21 4.47 -13.28
N VAL A 668 15.39 3.94 -13.02
CA VAL A 668 16.16 3.16 -13.98
C VAL A 668 16.58 1.85 -13.33
N ARG A 669 16.51 0.76 -14.09
CA ARG A 669 16.96 -0.57 -13.68
C ARG A 669 17.80 -1.17 -14.79
N GLN A 670 19.00 -1.62 -14.46
CA GLN A 670 19.96 -2.18 -15.39
C GLN A 670 20.47 -3.54 -14.92
N ASP A 671 20.54 -4.47 -15.86
CA ASP A 671 21.34 -5.67 -15.76
C ASP A 671 22.77 -5.31 -16.15
N ILE A 672 23.63 -5.23 -15.13
CA ILE A 672 25.03 -4.85 -15.25
C ILE A 672 25.82 -5.98 -15.91
N ALA A 673 25.53 -7.24 -15.57
CA ALA A 673 26.22 -8.40 -16.12
C ALA A 673 26.09 -8.47 -17.65
N ASN A 674 24.90 -8.19 -18.18
CA ASN A 674 24.63 -8.22 -19.62
C ASN A 674 24.71 -6.84 -20.29
N SER A 675 24.99 -5.77 -19.55
CA SER A 675 24.96 -4.37 -20.04
C SER A 675 23.64 -4.02 -20.74
N ARG A 676 22.51 -4.45 -20.16
CA ARG A 676 21.15 -4.25 -20.71
C ARG A 676 20.30 -3.44 -19.74
N SER A 677 19.50 -2.52 -20.28
CA SER A 677 18.42 -1.89 -19.49
C SER A 677 17.30 -2.90 -19.29
N VAL A 678 16.77 -2.99 -18.07
CA VAL A 678 15.59 -3.82 -17.76
C VAL A 678 14.34 -2.97 -17.89
N SER A 679 14.32 -1.81 -17.23
CA SER A 679 13.23 -0.84 -17.31
C SER A 679 13.72 0.58 -17.06
N ASN A 680 13.08 1.55 -17.71
CA ASN A 680 13.31 2.97 -17.51
C ASN A 680 11.97 3.69 -17.40
N ARG A 681 11.80 4.53 -16.38
CA ARG A 681 10.61 5.35 -16.17
C ARG A 681 11.06 6.78 -15.88
N PHE A 682 10.38 7.77 -16.46
CA PHE A 682 10.58 9.17 -16.14
C PHE A 682 9.29 9.95 -16.33
N GLY A 683 9.10 11.01 -15.58
CA GLY A 683 7.92 11.84 -15.73
C GLY A 683 8.00 13.14 -14.97
N ILE A 684 7.02 13.98 -15.27
CA ILE A 684 6.81 15.27 -14.65
C ILE A 684 5.37 15.33 -14.15
N GLY A 685 5.20 15.85 -12.93
CA GLY A 685 3.91 16.09 -12.31
C GLY A 685 3.77 17.54 -11.91
N TYR A 686 2.56 18.05 -12.01
CA TYR A 686 2.10 19.31 -11.46
C TYR A 686 0.95 19.01 -10.50
N GLU A 687 1.05 19.46 -9.26
CA GLU A 687 0.06 19.26 -8.22
C GLU A 687 -0.16 20.57 -7.48
N ASP A 688 -1.40 21.07 -7.42
CA ASP A 688 -1.76 22.23 -6.60
C ASP A 688 -2.93 21.89 -5.66
N GLU A 689 -3.61 22.89 -5.11
CA GLU A 689 -4.75 22.69 -4.21
C GLU A 689 -5.96 22.00 -4.87
N CYS A 690 -6.11 22.11 -6.20
CA CYS A 690 -7.33 21.70 -6.92
C CYS A 690 -7.11 20.64 -8.03
N ILE A 691 -5.88 20.43 -8.52
CA ILE A 691 -5.56 19.49 -9.60
C ILE A 691 -4.23 18.73 -9.36
N ASP A 692 -4.15 17.49 -9.86
CA ASP A 692 -2.90 16.74 -10.07
C ASP A 692 -2.85 16.28 -11.54
N VAL A 693 -1.80 16.68 -12.26
CA VAL A 693 -1.51 16.27 -13.64
C VAL A 693 -0.13 15.64 -13.69
N ALA A 694 -0.03 14.41 -14.21
CA ALA A 694 1.24 13.73 -14.41
C ALA A 694 1.37 13.20 -15.84
N LEU A 695 2.52 13.49 -16.47
CA LEU A 695 2.93 12.89 -17.73
C LEU A 695 4.12 11.98 -17.46
N GLY A 696 3.92 10.67 -17.67
CA GLY A 696 4.94 9.64 -17.50
C GLY A 696 5.31 8.99 -18.83
N PHE A 697 6.58 8.65 -18.97
CA PHE A 697 7.08 7.72 -19.97
C PHE A 697 7.65 6.51 -19.25
N SER A 698 7.35 5.33 -19.76
CA SER A 698 7.94 4.07 -19.31
C SER A 698 8.40 3.25 -20.50
N ARG A 699 9.55 2.61 -20.36
CA ARG A 699 10.05 1.63 -21.32
C ARG A 699 10.45 0.35 -20.61
N SER A 700 9.81 -0.74 -20.99
CA SER A 700 10.18 -2.11 -20.61
C SER A 700 11.00 -2.73 -21.74
N PHE A 701 12.12 -3.36 -21.40
CA PHE A 701 12.95 -4.10 -22.37
C PHE A 701 12.74 -5.60 -22.28
N TYR A 702 11.72 -6.03 -21.53
CA TYR A 702 11.32 -7.43 -21.46
C TYR A 702 10.79 -7.89 -22.82
N GLN A 703 11.19 -9.10 -23.23
CA GLN A 703 10.70 -9.74 -24.45
C GLN A 703 10.43 -11.21 -24.15
N ASP A 704 9.26 -11.68 -24.55
CA ASP A 704 8.82 -13.07 -24.38
C ASP A 704 7.72 -13.39 -25.39
N ARG A 705 8.05 -14.17 -26.42
CA ARG A 705 7.14 -14.62 -27.49
C ARG A 705 6.34 -13.48 -28.13
N ASP A 706 5.08 -13.29 -27.76
CA ASP A 706 4.18 -12.26 -28.29
C ASP A 706 4.19 -10.94 -27.49
N ILE A 707 5.10 -10.83 -26.51
CA ILE A 707 5.44 -9.62 -25.77
C ILE A 707 6.75 -9.05 -26.33
N ASP A 708 6.67 -7.84 -26.88
CA ASP A 708 7.82 -7.09 -27.37
C ASP A 708 8.23 -5.96 -26.40
N THR A 709 9.34 -5.29 -26.72
CA THR A 709 9.80 -4.10 -25.98
C THR A 709 8.71 -3.02 -26.01
N ASP A 710 8.13 -2.70 -24.86
CA ASP A 710 7.07 -1.71 -24.76
C ASP A 710 7.58 -0.32 -24.36
N SER A 711 7.19 0.70 -25.11
CA SER A 711 7.37 2.11 -24.76
C SER A 711 6.01 2.77 -24.62
N ALA A 712 5.67 3.18 -23.40
CA ALA A 712 4.39 3.78 -23.07
C ALA A 712 4.53 5.23 -22.60
N VAL A 713 3.58 6.06 -23.02
CA VAL A 713 3.36 7.43 -22.52
C VAL A 713 1.97 7.46 -21.88
N VAL A 714 1.89 7.94 -20.65
CA VAL A 714 0.65 7.99 -19.86
C VAL A 714 0.41 9.42 -19.39
N LEU A 715 -0.77 9.94 -19.68
CA LEU A 715 -1.25 11.22 -19.14
C LEU A 715 -2.34 10.94 -18.10
N ARG A 716 -2.09 11.33 -16.86
CA ARG A 716 -3.05 11.25 -15.76
C ARG A 716 -3.48 12.66 -15.37
N ILE A 717 -4.79 12.89 -15.27
CA ILE A 717 -5.39 14.13 -14.78
C ILE A 717 -6.34 13.76 -13.65
N THR A 718 -6.22 14.43 -12.50
CA THR A 718 -7.07 14.20 -11.32
C THR A 718 -7.54 15.54 -10.78
N LEU A 719 -8.86 15.73 -10.70
CA LEU A 719 -9.48 16.92 -10.12
C LEU A 719 -9.85 16.61 -8.66
N LYS A 720 -9.17 17.24 -7.70
CA LYS A 720 -9.16 16.79 -6.28
C LYS A 720 -10.55 16.77 -5.62
N THR A 721 -11.47 17.64 -6.04
CA THR A 721 -12.84 17.73 -5.46
C THR A 721 -13.91 16.97 -6.23
N LEU A 722 -13.61 16.43 -7.42
CA LEU A 722 -14.56 15.67 -8.25
C LEU A 722 -14.35 14.14 -8.15
N GLY A 723 -13.51 13.71 -7.20
CA GLY A 723 -13.14 12.32 -6.98
C GLY A 723 -12.06 11.82 -7.93
N SER A 724 -11.20 10.93 -7.44
CA SER A 724 -10.24 10.18 -8.24
C SER A 724 -10.72 8.74 -8.39
N ALA A 725 -10.87 8.26 -9.61
CA ALA A 725 -10.88 6.84 -9.87
C ALA A 725 -9.45 6.39 -10.18
N SER A 726 -8.74 5.90 -9.17
CA SER A 726 -7.69 4.91 -9.42
C SER A 726 -8.37 3.56 -9.33
N ALA A 727 -8.45 2.82 -10.43
CA ALA A 727 -8.72 1.39 -10.37
C ALA A 727 -7.60 0.77 -9.51
N SER A 728 -7.96 0.14 -8.39
CA SER A 728 -7.04 -0.57 -7.50
C SER A 728 -6.50 -1.87 -8.12
N GLY A 729 -6.93 -2.22 -9.33
CA GLY A 729 -6.70 -3.52 -9.97
C GLY A 729 -5.33 -3.73 -10.63
N SER A 730 -4.41 -2.74 -10.65
CA SER A 730 -3.02 -3.02 -11.00
C SER A 730 -2.36 -3.74 -9.82
N VAL A 731 -2.48 -5.07 -9.78
CA VAL A 731 -1.76 -5.93 -8.84
C VAL A 731 -0.28 -5.85 -9.22
N GLY A 732 0.46 -5.00 -8.52
CA GLY A 732 1.92 -4.89 -8.61
C GLY A 732 2.42 -3.69 -9.41
N SER A 733 2.51 -2.54 -8.76
CA SER A 733 3.57 -1.58 -9.07
C SER A 733 4.17 -1.07 -7.75
N ASP A 734 4.78 -2.00 -7.01
CA ASP A 734 5.83 -1.70 -6.04
C ASP A 734 7.18 -2.11 -6.63
#